data_AF-A0A8H6W2X9-F1
#
_entry.id   AF-A0A8H6W2X9-F1
#
_cell.length_a   1.000
_cell.length_b   1.000
_cell.length_c   1.000
_cell.angle_alpha   90.00
_cell.angle_beta   90.00
_cell.angle_gamma   90.00
#
_symmetry.space_group_name_H-M   'P 1'
#
loop_
_entity.id
_entity.type
_entity.pdbx_description
1 polymer ?
#
loop_
_entity_poly.entity_id
_entity_poly.type
_entity_poly.pdbx_seq_one_letter_code
_entity_poly.pdbx_strand_id
1 'polypeptide(L)'
;MAPVATEAKSTTPAHPVVKPAPVQPVYPEADNATFHKPPANTLRRYEKAGIDISQGYPYLPNKPEFVQDVEKLQTNLRDYVDPGTRADPEKKALFGAAKEVRDLSIHIGTEIVGLQLAELTDQQKDELALLVAERSVVFFRDQDLPPQVQRELGVYLGDGEIEIHPQVPQVPTQPGITLIWETAREINTPGKKTVRGFRNAYPSGNYGWHTDLVHLAFPPGYTHLHQDTVPAVGGDTLWASGYAAYDKFSPAFRKVIDGLNGIYRSAHPYRDANDPTAAPRHVNIIHPLVRTHPVTGFKTVFANRSMTVGIEGFDKAESDAILNHIHDVFERSTDIQIRWHWTPGTSAIWDNRTTIHTVSYDYEGKVERHGTRVSSLAEKPFYNASSKSRREALAQMARCRELEFNVGDENPCDVCDRDDLSNMDFGPTTIPNTRDRPIKSVPQPAVHRLSDAEFFATDEFGAPKPNARLLRDHFFREGRLSEEHALYIVEQVTALLSQEPNMVEVQGPVTICGDIHGQYYDLMKLFDVGGPLTDNSYLFLGDYVDRGCFGIECLLYLYTLKLWFPQKFTLLRGNHECRHLTEYFTFKRECLHKYSLRRFQSLRLLMGASFCVHGGLSPQLIHLSDIANLNRFTEPGSTGLLCDLLWSDPIVSFGHEDDSGVPTGTTFLHNITRGCSYNYTYEAACQFLERNGLLGIIRGHEAQDAGYTMHRKTPTKKFPSVITIFSAPNYLDVYHNRAAILKYANKNITIRQYNASPHPYWLPNFQNAFTWSLPFVGTKITEMLLAILSICSEEELEESDSEEEKADVDGDVEMRNARTLGLSTPAEVAQRRQDIKSKIIAVGRMQRVFQLLREEAESASELVDAEAGEASPGLGVSALGVQRQVRQNIHNFEDARRSDILNERLPSLPPSPSPSPSPISPIPVPSPLVPSMRIPGRGPSEGLNMEFLIRQTLEDSFAGEDVERLADRIAFRGGRTRPGGLKRHDTV
;
A
#
# COMPACT_ATOMS: atom_id res chain seq x y z
N MET A 1 35.67 -43.26 -34.67
CA MET A 1 37.03 -42.73 -34.42
C MET A 1 37.20 -41.43 -35.19
N ALA A 2 37.12 -40.31 -34.47
CA ALA A 2 37.65 -38.98 -34.84
C ALA A 2 37.71 -38.15 -33.53
N PRO A 3 38.66 -37.22 -33.38
CA PRO A 3 39.46 -37.11 -32.17
C PRO A 3 39.09 -35.94 -31.24
N VAL A 4 39.53 -36.09 -29.99
CA VAL A 4 39.52 -35.12 -28.88
C VAL A 4 40.37 -33.90 -29.22
N ALA A 5 39.83 -32.69 -29.04
CA ALA A 5 40.56 -31.43 -29.07
C ALA A 5 40.67 -30.86 -27.65
N THR A 6 41.91 -30.66 -27.22
CA THR A 6 42.32 -30.11 -25.93
C THR A 6 42.11 -28.59 -25.86
N GLU A 7 41.49 -28.12 -24.79
CA GLU A 7 41.33 -26.69 -24.47
C GLU A 7 42.68 -26.01 -24.22
N ALA A 8 42.92 -24.90 -24.92
CA ALA A 8 44.02 -23.99 -24.66
C ALA A 8 43.61 -22.97 -23.58
N LYS A 9 44.24 -23.06 -22.41
CA LYS A 9 44.21 -21.99 -21.39
C LYS A 9 45.01 -20.79 -21.89
N SER A 10 44.33 -19.67 -22.12
CA SER A 10 44.95 -18.37 -22.33
C SER A 10 45.50 -17.82 -21.01
N THR A 11 46.80 -17.93 -20.79
CA THR A 11 47.51 -17.21 -19.72
C THR A 11 48.00 -15.86 -20.25
N THR A 12 47.29 -14.79 -19.92
CA THR A 12 47.80 -13.43 -20.02
C THR A 12 48.71 -13.15 -18.82
N PRO A 13 49.91 -12.53 -18.98
CA PRO A 13 50.80 -12.26 -17.86
C PRO A 13 50.27 -11.11 -17.01
N ALA A 14 50.23 -11.30 -15.69
CA ALA A 14 49.90 -10.26 -14.73
C ALA A 14 50.92 -9.10 -14.82
N HIS A 15 50.43 -7.88 -15.06
CA HIS A 15 51.25 -6.68 -14.92
C HIS A 15 51.60 -6.48 -13.43
N PRO A 16 52.84 -6.11 -13.09
CA PRO A 16 53.23 -5.88 -11.71
C PRO A 16 52.51 -4.64 -11.18
N VAL A 17 51.64 -4.83 -10.18
CA VAL A 17 51.08 -3.75 -9.37
C VAL A 17 52.24 -3.03 -8.69
N VAL A 18 52.55 -1.81 -9.14
CA VAL A 18 53.46 -0.92 -8.43
C VAL A 18 52.75 -0.51 -7.13
N LYS A 19 53.03 -1.25 -6.04
CA LYS A 19 52.63 -0.84 -4.70
C LYS A 19 53.35 0.48 -4.39
N PRO A 20 52.65 1.57 -4.03
CA PRO A 20 53.33 2.77 -3.55
C PRO A 20 54.18 2.42 -2.33
N ALA A 21 55.39 2.97 -2.26
CA ALA A 21 56.31 2.75 -1.15
C ALA A 21 55.63 3.13 0.19
N PRO A 22 55.89 2.39 1.29
CA PRO A 22 55.34 2.73 2.59
C PRO A 22 55.90 4.08 3.04
N VAL A 23 55.05 5.11 2.99
CA VAL A 23 55.39 6.44 3.50
C VAL A 23 55.33 6.39 5.02
N GLN A 24 56.35 6.92 5.70
CA GLN A 24 56.44 6.85 7.17
C GLN A 24 55.25 7.56 7.85
N PRO A 25 54.73 6.98 8.95
CA PRO A 25 53.54 7.48 9.65
C PRO A 25 53.82 8.80 10.39
N VAL A 26 52.87 9.74 10.35
CA VAL A 26 52.92 10.98 11.15
C VAL A 26 52.03 10.79 12.38
N TYR A 27 52.65 10.61 13.54
CA TYR A 27 51.98 10.68 14.83
C TYR A 27 51.97 12.14 15.33
N PRO A 28 50.95 12.58 16.08
CA PRO A 28 51.02 13.86 16.79
C PRO A 28 52.30 13.91 17.65
N GLU A 29 53.11 14.95 17.52
CA GLU A 29 54.34 15.09 18.31
C GLU A 29 54.05 14.99 19.81
N ALA A 30 54.80 14.15 20.51
CA ALA A 30 54.58 13.82 21.93
C ALA A 30 54.75 15.01 22.90
N ASP A 31 55.31 16.13 22.44
CA ASP A 31 55.74 17.25 23.29
C ASP A 31 54.68 18.35 23.51
N ASN A 32 53.51 18.30 22.87
CA ASN A 32 52.43 19.26 23.13
C ASN A 32 51.12 18.57 23.53
N ALA A 33 51.00 18.34 24.84
CA ALA A 33 49.77 18.27 25.65
C ALA A 33 48.52 17.55 25.08
N THR A 34 48.11 16.51 25.83
CA THR A 34 46.91 15.66 25.73
C THR A 34 46.92 14.54 24.69
N PHE A 35 47.39 13.35 25.10
CA PHE A 35 46.98 12.09 24.47
C PHE A 35 45.45 12.01 24.48
N HIS A 36 44.82 12.14 23.31
CA HIS A 36 43.39 11.96 23.17
C HIS A 36 43.07 10.47 23.28
N LYS A 37 42.68 10.03 24.48
CA LYS A 37 42.23 8.65 24.69
C LYS A 37 40.88 8.44 24.00
N PRO A 38 40.66 7.31 23.32
CA PRO A 38 39.34 6.98 22.80
C PRO A 38 38.35 6.77 23.96
N PRO A 39 37.04 6.83 23.70
CA PRO A 39 36.02 6.54 24.70
C PRO A 39 36.20 5.16 25.34
N ALA A 40 35.68 4.98 26.55
CA ALA A 40 35.92 3.77 27.35
C ALA A 40 35.53 2.46 26.65
N ASN A 41 34.42 2.43 25.90
CA ASN A 41 34.01 1.25 25.16
C ASN A 41 34.98 0.91 24.01
N THR A 42 35.39 1.92 23.25
CA THR A 42 36.39 1.76 22.18
C THR A 42 37.72 1.28 22.76
N LEU A 43 38.16 1.85 23.90
CA LEU A 43 39.39 1.44 24.56
C LEU A 43 39.35 -0.05 24.94
N ARG A 44 38.26 -0.52 25.57
CA ARG A 44 38.09 -1.95 25.91
C ARG A 44 38.14 -2.85 24.68
N ARG A 45 37.48 -2.45 23.58
CA ARG A 45 37.50 -3.19 22.33
C ARG A 45 38.92 -3.29 21.75
N TYR A 46 39.68 -2.19 21.80
CA TYR A 46 41.05 -2.14 21.27
C TYR A 46 42.04 -2.93 22.14
N GLU A 47 41.95 -2.81 23.46
CA GLU A 47 42.73 -3.61 24.41
C GLU A 47 42.48 -5.10 24.21
N LYS A 48 41.21 -5.50 24.09
CA LYS A 48 40.82 -6.90 23.82
C LYS A 48 41.34 -7.39 22.45
N ALA A 49 41.36 -6.52 21.45
CA ALA A 49 41.83 -6.83 20.10
C ALA A 49 43.36 -6.67 19.93
N GLY A 50 44.10 -6.29 20.97
CA GLY A 50 45.55 -6.08 20.90
C GLY A 50 45.99 -4.90 20.02
N ILE A 51 45.15 -3.87 19.86
CA ILE A 51 45.51 -2.66 19.11
C ILE A 51 46.36 -1.75 19.99
N ASP A 52 47.61 -1.51 19.57
CA ASP A 52 48.53 -0.62 20.27
C ASP A 52 48.24 0.86 19.94
N ILE A 53 47.89 1.63 20.98
CA ILE A 53 47.66 3.07 20.91
C ILE A 53 48.72 3.88 21.68
N SER A 54 49.80 3.24 22.15
CA SER A 54 50.86 3.87 22.95
C SER A 54 51.60 5.00 22.22
N GLN A 55 51.66 4.93 20.89
CA GLN A 55 52.27 5.94 20.02
C GLN A 55 51.33 7.12 19.71
N GLY A 56 50.11 7.13 20.25
CA GLY A 56 49.11 8.18 20.04
C GLY A 56 47.86 7.73 19.27
N TYR A 57 46.79 8.50 19.43
CA TYR A 57 45.48 8.26 18.82
C TYR A 57 44.77 9.58 18.53
N PRO A 58 44.17 9.79 17.33
CA PRO A 58 44.03 8.85 16.20
C PRO A 58 45.28 8.79 15.30
N TYR A 59 45.34 7.81 14.38
CA TYR A 59 46.36 7.78 13.31
C TYR A 59 45.91 8.64 12.11
N LEU A 60 46.78 9.54 11.63
CA LEU A 60 46.49 10.43 10.52
C LEU A 60 47.30 10.02 9.26
N PRO A 61 46.63 9.62 8.16
CA PRO A 61 47.32 9.35 6.89
C PRO A 61 47.80 10.64 6.21
N ASN A 62 48.79 10.51 5.33
CA ASN A 62 49.29 11.64 4.54
C ASN A 62 48.27 12.05 3.48
N LYS A 63 47.88 13.33 3.51
CA LYS A 63 46.87 13.89 2.61
C LYS A 63 47.46 14.12 1.22
N PRO A 64 46.84 13.62 0.13
CA PRO A 64 47.18 14.03 -1.22
C PRO A 64 46.87 15.52 -1.37
N GLU A 65 47.87 16.29 -1.80
CA GLU A 65 47.77 17.74 -1.94
C GLU A 65 47.18 18.14 -3.29
N PHE A 66 47.47 17.37 -4.32
CA PHE A 66 47.18 17.72 -5.70
C PHE A 66 46.11 16.84 -6.35
N VAL A 67 45.28 17.43 -7.21
CA VAL A 67 44.25 16.73 -8.00
C VAL A 67 44.86 15.58 -8.81
N GLN A 68 46.06 15.77 -9.36
CA GLN A 68 46.79 14.78 -10.16
C GLN A 68 47.07 13.48 -9.38
N ASP A 69 47.26 13.57 -8.07
CA ASP A 69 47.51 12.40 -7.23
C ASP A 69 46.24 11.62 -6.94
N VAL A 70 45.10 12.32 -6.90
CA VAL A 70 43.77 11.70 -6.78
C VAL A 70 43.35 11.07 -8.11
N GLU A 71 43.61 11.73 -9.24
CA GLU A 71 43.31 11.23 -10.58
C GLU A 71 44.10 9.95 -10.92
N LYS A 72 45.37 9.83 -10.48
CA LYS A 72 46.15 8.59 -10.64
C LYS A 72 45.48 7.38 -9.97
N LEU A 73 44.78 7.56 -8.86
CA LEU A 73 44.06 6.50 -8.15
C LEU A 73 42.80 6.01 -8.91
N GLN A 74 42.37 6.70 -9.98
CA GLN A 74 41.13 6.42 -10.70
C GLN A 74 41.33 5.62 -12.01
N THR A 75 42.56 5.28 -12.38
CA THR A 75 42.89 4.85 -13.76
C THR A 75 42.98 3.34 -14.01
N ASN A 76 42.99 2.51 -12.96
CA ASN A 76 43.14 1.06 -13.13
C ASN A 76 41.77 0.39 -13.27
N LEU A 77 41.49 -0.15 -14.46
CA LEU A 77 40.40 -1.10 -14.66
C LEU A 77 40.70 -2.35 -13.82
N ARG A 78 39.79 -2.69 -12.90
CA ARG A 78 39.83 -3.94 -12.14
C ARG A 78 38.57 -4.75 -12.40
N ASP A 79 38.71 -6.06 -12.42
CA ASP A 79 37.58 -6.98 -12.39
C ASP A 79 37.14 -7.14 -10.93
N TYR A 80 35.82 -7.17 -10.69
CA TYR A 80 35.23 -7.36 -9.37
C TYR A 80 34.14 -8.42 -9.46
N VAL A 81 34.25 -9.48 -8.65
CA VAL A 81 33.22 -10.50 -8.52
C VAL A 81 32.50 -10.34 -7.20
N ASP A 82 31.28 -9.82 -7.26
CA ASP A 82 30.47 -9.60 -6.07
C ASP A 82 30.16 -10.93 -5.34
N PRO A 83 30.49 -11.06 -4.05
CA PRO A 83 30.19 -12.26 -3.25
C PRO A 83 28.73 -12.71 -3.27
N GLY A 84 27.79 -11.77 -3.41
CA GLY A 84 26.36 -12.07 -3.52
C GLY A 84 26.00 -12.92 -4.74
N THR A 85 26.85 -12.96 -5.77
CA THR A 85 26.65 -13.85 -6.94
C THR A 85 26.93 -15.33 -6.64
N ARG A 86 27.68 -15.62 -5.57
CA ARG A 86 28.01 -17.00 -5.14
C ARG A 86 27.06 -17.53 -4.05
N ALA A 87 26.20 -16.68 -3.53
CA ALA A 87 25.29 -17.00 -2.43
C ALA A 87 24.22 -18.02 -2.82
N ASP A 88 23.75 -18.80 -1.84
CA ASP A 88 22.46 -19.49 -1.96
C ASP A 88 21.34 -18.44 -2.07
N PRO A 89 20.51 -18.44 -3.13
CA PRO A 89 19.39 -17.51 -3.26
C PRO A 89 18.43 -17.51 -2.06
N GLU A 90 18.28 -18.65 -1.39
CA GLU A 90 17.42 -18.82 -0.20
C GLU A 90 18.12 -18.46 1.12
N LYS A 91 19.44 -18.17 1.08
CA LYS A 91 20.25 -17.71 2.24
C LYS A 91 20.13 -18.63 3.46
N LYS A 92 20.09 -19.95 3.20
CA LYS A 92 19.80 -20.97 4.21
C LYS A 92 20.82 -21.02 5.34
N ALA A 93 22.11 -20.87 5.03
CA ALA A 93 23.16 -20.98 6.03
C ALA A 93 23.16 -19.77 6.99
N LEU A 94 22.86 -18.58 6.46
CA LEU A 94 22.76 -17.34 7.22
C LEU A 94 21.49 -17.34 8.07
N PHE A 95 20.32 -17.60 7.46
CA PHE A 95 19.05 -17.59 8.20
C PHE A 95 18.92 -18.75 9.17
N GLY A 96 19.47 -19.92 8.85
CA GLY A 96 19.48 -21.07 9.76
C GLY A 96 20.35 -20.87 11.01
N ALA A 97 21.34 -19.97 10.93
CA ALA A 97 22.19 -19.62 12.07
C ALA A 97 21.69 -18.38 12.85
N ALA A 98 20.75 -17.62 12.28
CA ALA A 98 20.12 -16.48 12.95
C ALA A 98 19.12 -16.98 14.01
N LYS A 99 19.06 -16.28 15.15
CA LYS A 99 17.99 -16.48 16.13
C LYS A 99 16.67 -15.92 15.60
N GLU A 100 16.74 -14.79 14.91
CA GLU A 100 15.59 -14.11 14.33
C GLU A 100 16.03 -13.20 13.18
N VAL A 101 15.16 -13.03 12.19
CA VAL A 101 15.36 -12.12 11.05
C VAL A 101 14.15 -11.20 10.97
N ARG A 102 14.37 -9.89 11.06
CA ARG A 102 13.31 -8.87 11.12
C ARG A 102 13.47 -7.88 9.99
N ASP A 103 12.56 -7.88 9.03
CA ASP A 103 12.50 -6.80 8.05
C ASP A 103 11.99 -5.52 8.70
N LEU A 104 12.76 -4.43 8.59
CA LEU A 104 12.43 -3.16 9.25
C LEU A 104 11.41 -2.33 8.47
N SER A 105 11.38 -2.51 7.15
CA SER A 105 10.35 -1.97 6.26
C SER A 105 10.18 -2.88 5.05
N ILE A 106 9.13 -2.67 4.25
CA ILE A 106 8.93 -3.45 3.01
C ILE A 106 10.08 -3.22 2.03
N HIS A 107 10.56 -1.98 1.92
CA HIS A 107 11.45 -1.56 0.85
C HIS A 107 12.95 -1.52 1.21
N ILE A 108 13.30 -1.49 2.50
CA ILE A 108 14.69 -1.36 2.94
C ILE A 108 14.87 -1.88 4.37
N GLY A 109 16.03 -2.44 4.65
CA GLY A 109 16.45 -2.75 6.01
C GLY A 109 16.02 -4.13 6.49
N THR A 110 16.96 -4.84 7.10
CA THR A 110 16.72 -6.08 7.84
C THR A 110 17.63 -6.12 9.07
N GLU A 111 17.10 -6.46 10.24
CA GLU A 111 17.86 -6.76 11.45
C GLU A 111 18.03 -8.27 11.58
N ILE A 112 19.28 -8.73 11.78
CA ILE A 112 19.59 -10.13 12.10
C ILE A 112 19.96 -10.20 13.58
N VAL A 113 19.21 -11.02 14.31
CA VAL A 113 19.38 -11.19 15.75
C VAL A 113 20.12 -12.50 16.04
N GLY A 114 21.09 -12.44 16.95
CA GLY A 114 21.76 -13.63 17.50
C GLY A 114 22.95 -14.15 16.71
N LEU A 115 23.46 -13.41 15.71
CA LEU A 115 24.66 -13.76 14.95
C LEU A 115 25.83 -12.81 15.25
N GLN A 116 27.04 -13.37 15.35
CA GLN A 116 28.29 -12.60 15.46
C GLN A 116 28.98 -12.53 14.10
N LEU A 117 29.23 -11.31 13.60
CA LEU A 117 29.91 -11.09 12.33
C LEU A 117 31.32 -11.70 12.28
N ALA A 118 31.97 -11.82 13.44
CA ALA A 118 33.29 -12.41 13.57
C ALA A 118 33.33 -13.93 13.34
N GLU A 119 32.17 -14.60 13.41
CA GLU A 119 32.04 -16.06 13.36
C GLU A 119 31.43 -16.57 12.05
N LEU A 120 31.17 -15.67 11.10
CA LEU A 120 30.56 -16.06 9.83
C LEU A 120 31.49 -16.95 9.01
N THR A 121 30.94 -18.04 8.52
CA THR A 121 31.54 -18.86 7.46
C THR A 121 31.53 -18.11 6.12
N ASP A 122 32.37 -18.52 5.17
CA ASP A 122 32.42 -17.89 3.85
C ASP A 122 31.08 -17.97 3.10
N GLN A 123 30.36 -19.10 3.22
CA GLN A 123 29.00 -19.21 2.67
C GLN A 123 28.04 -18.19 3.30
N GLN A 124 28.09 -17.99 4.62
CA GLN A 124 27.26 -17.00 5.29
C GLN A 124 27.65 -15.57 4.91
N LYS A 125 28.92 -15.29 4.62
CA LYS A 125 29.37 -13.99 4.11
C LYS A 125 28.83 -13.72 2.71
N ASP A 126 28.83 -14.71 1.83
CA ASP A 126 28.25 -14.61 0.49
C ASP A 126 26.73 -14.35 0.59
N GLU A 127 26.02 -15.13 1.42
CA GLU A 127 24.57 -14.94 1.66
C GLU A 127 24.24 -13.59 2.31
N LEU A 128 25.11 -13.08 3.19
CA LEU A 128 25.00 -11.75 3.77
C LEU A 128 25.17 -10.67 2.69
N ALA A 129 26.13 -10.83 1.78
CA ALA A 129 26.32 -9.91 0.66
C ALA A 129 25.08 -9.84 -0.25
N LEU A 130 24.47 -11.00 -0.54
CA LEU A 130 23.21 -11.06 -1.29
C LEU A 130 22.05 -10.40 -0.53
N LEU A 131 21.93 -10.65 0.78
CA LEU A 131 20.89 -10.02 1.60
C LEU A 131 21.03 -8.50 1.61
N VAL A 132 22.25 -7.98 1.80
CA VAL A 132 22.52 -6.54 1.77
C VAL A 132 22.24 -5.96 0.38
N ALA A 133 22.53 -6.68 -0.71
CA ALA A 133 22.21 -6.24 -2.07
C ALA A 133 20.70 -6.19 -2.35
N GLU A 134 19.90 -7.09 -1.77
CA GLU A 134 18.44 -7.14 -1.94
C GLU A 134 17.69 -6.17 -1.01
N ARG A 135 18.17 -6.03 0.22
CA ARG A 135 17.54 -5.27 1.32
C ARG A 135 18.18 -3.91 1.54
N SER A 136 19.22 -3.58 0.78
CA SER A 136 19.99 -2.34 0.79
C SER A 136 20.81 -2.08 2.08
N VAL A 137 20.36 -2.51 3.25
CA VAL A 137 21.10 -2.40 4.53
C VAL A 137 20.68 -3.47 5.54
N VAL A 138 21.64 -4.00 6.30
CA VAL A 138 21.43 -5.04 7.32
C VAL A 138 22.09 -4.63 8.64
N PHE A 139 21.42 -4.90 9.76
CA PHE A 139 21.82 -4.49 11.11
C PHE A 139 22.08 -5.67 12.04
N PHE A 140 23.04 -5.50 12.93
CA PHE A 140 23.44 -6.47 13.94
C PHE A 140 23.71 -5.78 15.27
N ARG A 141 23.02 -6.18 16.33
CA ARG A 141 23.27 -5.68 17.70
C ARG A 141 24.29 -6.55 18.43
N ASP A 142 24.82 -6.01 19.52
CA ASP A 142 25.63 -6.75 20.50
C ASP A 142 26.82 -7.50 19.88
N GLN A 143 27.53 -6.85 18.97
CA GLN A 143 28.67 -7.42 18.24
C GLN A 143 29.96 -7.32 19.06
N ASP A 144 30.60 -8.46 19.28
CA ASP A 144 31.96 -8.57 19.82
C ASP A 144 32.95 -8.69 18.67
N LEU A 145 33.19 -7.57 17.98
CA LEU A 145 33.87 -7.55 16.68
C LEU A 145 35.23 -6.84 16.75
N PRO A 146 36.37 -7.56 16.71
CA PRO A 146 37.68 -6.92 16.61
C PRO A 146 37.81 -6.07 15.33
N PRO A 147 38.48 -4.89 15.37
CA PRO A 147 38.70 -4.07 14.17
C PRO A 147 39.36 -4.83 13.01
N GLN A 148 40.28 -5.76 13.30
CA GLN A 148 40.95 -6.59 12.31
C GLN A 148 39.94 -7.48 11.55
N VAL A 149 39.01 -8.09 12.27
CA VAL A 149 37.97 -8.96 11.69
C VAL A 149 36.96 -8.14 10.89
N GLN A 150 36.62 -6.93 11.34
CA GLN A 150 35.84 -5.98 10.53
C GLN A 150 36.52 -5.66 9.20
N ARG A 151 37.85 -5.45 9.22
CA ARG A 151 38.66 -5.23 8.02
C ARG A 151 38.68 -6.46 7.11
N GLU A 152 38.88 -7.65 7.68
CA GLU A 152 38.86 -8.92 6.92
C GLU A 152 37.52 -9.14 6.21
N LEU A 153 36.40 -8.86 6.89
CA LEU A 153 35.07 -8.92 6.27
C LEU A 153 34.94 -7.90 5.12
N GLY A 154 35.43 -6.68 5.29
CA GLY A 154 35.44 -5.69 4.21
C GLY A 154 36.31 -6.12 3.02
N VAL A 155 37.48 -6.70 3.28
CA VAL A 155 38.36 -7.26 2.22
C VAL A 155 37.65 -8.39 1.49
N TYR A 156 36.91 -9.25 2.21
CA TYR A 156 36.11 -10.31 1.60
C TYR A 156 34.99 -9.75 0.71
N LEU A 157 34.24 -8.76 1.19
CA LEU A 157 33.15 -8.10 0.46
C LEU A 157 33.63 -7.29 -0.75
N GLY A 158 34.86 -6.81 -0.72
CA GLY A 158 35.50 -5.99 -1.75
C GLY A 158 36.36 -6.77 -2.74
N ASP A 159 36.29 -8.11 -2.71
CA ASP A 159 37.07 -9.02 -3.57
C ASP A 159 38.58 -8.77 -3.46
N GLY A 160 39.07 -8.66 -2.22
CA GLY A 160 40.47 -8.42 -1.90
C GLY A 160 40.85 -6.95 -1.68
N GLU A 161 39.94 -6.01 -1.92
CA GLU A 161 40.25 -4.58 -1.91
C GLU A 161 39.23 -3.75 -1.11
N ILE A 162 39.76 -2.95 -0.20
CA ILE A 162 39.03 -1.96 0.57
C ILE A 162 39.57 -0.57 0.28
N GLU A 163 38.75 0.43 0.54
CA GLU A 163 39.18 1.81 0.47
C GLU A 163 40.13 2.14 1.63
N ILE A 164 41.17 2.93 1.31
CA ILE A 164 42.11 3.47 2.29
C ILE A 164 42.07 4.99 2.18
N HIS A 165 41.15 5.62 2.92
CA HIS A 165 40.93 7.05 2.82
C HIS A 165 42.17 7.85 3.22
N PRO A 166 42.76 8.66 2.32
CA PRO A 166 44.05 9.29 2.59
C PRO A 166 43.91 10.59 3.41
N GLN A 167 42.69 11.06 3.64
CA GLN A 167 42.43 12.31 4.39
C GLN A 167 41.66 12.13 5.71
N VAL A 168 41.23 10.92 6.07
CA VAL A 168 40.40 10.69 7.26
C VAL A 168 41.19 9.87 8.27
N PRO A 169 41.09 10.18 9.58
CA PRO A 169 41.79 9.43 10.62
C PRO A 169 41.43 7.93 10.57
N GLN A 170 42.42 7.07 10.84
CA GLN A 170 42.24 5.61 10.81
C GLN A 170 42.64 4.97 12.15
N VAL A 171 42.29 3.71 12.32
CA VAL A 171 42.77 2.91 13.46
C VAL A 171 44.29 2.70 13.33
N PRO A 172 45.08 2.94 14.39
CA PRO A 172 46.53 2.71 14.36
C PRO A 172 46.85 1.28 13.89
N THR A 173 47.91 1.14 13.08
CA THR A 173 48.39 -0.15 12.53
C THR A 173 47.42 -0.90 11.61
N GLN A 174 46.22 -0.35 11.34
CA GLN A 174 45.18 -1.01 10.56
C GLN A 174 44.68 -0.11 9.41
N PRO A 175 45.43 -0.01 8.30
CA PRO A 175 45.05 0.83 7.18
C PRO A 175 43.73 0.37 6.55
N GLY A 176 42.87 1.34 6.23
CA GLY A 176 41.53 1.13 5.65
C GLY A 176 40.39 1.08 6.67
N ILE A 177 40.69 1.10 7.99
CA ILE A 177 39.65 1.23 9.02
C ILE A 177 39.52 2.70 9.42
N THR A 178 38.54 3.38 8.83
CA THR A 178 38.27 4.80 9.05
C THR A 178 37.62 5.03 10.41
N LEU A 179 37.99 6.09 11.12
CA LEU A 179 37.38 6.50 12.38
C LEU A 179 36.18 7.43 12.14
N ILE A 180 35.04 7.07 12.72
CA ILE A 180 33.87 7.93 12.82
C ILE A 180 33.87 8.55 14.21
N TRP A 181 34.62 9.64 14.36
CA TRP A 181 34.77 10.36 15.63
C TRP A 181 35.00 11.85 15.39
N GLU A 182 34.14 12.70 15.98
CA GLU A 182 34.18 14.14 15.74
C GLU A 182 35.47 14.76 16.29
N THR A 183 35.94 14.36 17.47
CA THR A 183 37.18 14.85 18.06
C THR A 183 38.39 14.53 17.18
N ALA A 184 38.48 13.33 16.59
CA ALA A 184 39.52 13.01 15.62
C ALA A 184 39.50 13.93 14.39
N ARG A 185 38.31 14.39 13.98
CA ARG A 185 38.15 15.30 12.86
C ARG A 185 38.57 16.73 13.21
N GLU A 186 38.26 17.18 14.43
CA GLU A 186 38.75 18.46 14.96
C GLU A 186 40.28 18.48 15.06
N ILE A 187 40.88 17.37 15.51
CA ILE A 187 42.34 17.18 15.53
C ILE A 187 42.92 17.24 14.11
N ASN A 188 42.29 16.56 13.15
CA ASN A 188 42.74 16.52 11.76
C ASN A 188 42.54 17.87 11.01
N THR A 189 41.71 18.76 11.55
CA THR A 189 41.39 20.06 10.93
C THR A 189 41.25 21.19 11.97
N PRO A 190 42.34 21.56 12.66
CA PRO A 190 42.28 22.53 13.75
C PRO A 190 41.71 23.89 13.27
N GLY A 191 40.83 24.48 14.08
CA GLY A 191 40.21 25.79 13.77
C GLY A 191 38.97 25.74 12.89
N LYS A 192 38.61 24.60 12.27
CA LYS A 192 37.33 24.41 11.57
C LYS A 192 36.29 23.74 12.47
N LYS A 193 35.82 24.44 13.52
CA LYS A 193 34.65 23.99 14.29
C LYS A 193 33.37 24.22 13.47
N THR A 194 32.82 23.15 12.89
CA THR A 194 31.48 23.22 12.31
C THR A 194 30.44 23.28 13.43
N VAL A 195 29.80 24.43 13.62
CA VAL A 195 28.62 24.56 14.47
C VAL A 195 27.48 23.80 13.80
N ARG A 196 27.25 22.56 14.23
CA ARG A 196 26.11 21.73 13.83
C ARG A 196 25.15 21.63 15.00
N GLY A 197 23.88 21.79 14.73
CA GLY A 197 22.82 21.65 15.71
C GLY A 197 21.50 21.44 15.00
N PHE A 198 20.43 21.24 15.76
CA PHE A 198 19.12 20.91 15.17
C PHE A 198 18.60 21.95 14.17
N ARG A 199 19.03 23.22 14.27
CA ARG A 199 18.66 24.30 13.32
C ARG A 199 19.42 24.21 11.98
N ASN A 200 20.61 23.61 11.97
CA ASN A 200 21.51 23.52 10.83
C ASN A 200 22.04 22.08 10.68
N ALA A 201 21.14 21.09 10.75
CA ALA A 201 21.50 19.67 10.88
C ALA A 201 22.04 19.04 9.58
N TYR A 202 21.75 19.64 8.41
CA TYR A 202 22.06 19.06 7.09
C TYR A 202 23.08 19.90 6.28
N PRO A 203 24.33 20.05 6.74
CA PRO A 203 25.35 20.70 5.93
C PRO A 203 25.74 19.82 4.73
N SER A 204 26.13 20.45 3.62
CA SER A 204 26.59 19.80 2.39
C SER A 204 27.72 18.78 2.61
N GLY A 205 27.87 17.84 1.69
CA GLY A 205 28.94 16.83 1.70
C GLY A 205 28.52 15.57 2.47
N ASN A 206 29.45 14.97 3.23
CA ASN A 206 29.25 13.70 3.96
C ASN A 206 28.28 13.78 5.17
N TYR A 207 27.56 14.89 5.31
CA TYR A 207 26.66 15.16 6.42
C TYR A 207 25.23 15.43 5.98
N GLY A 208 25.03 15.72 4.69
CA GLY A 208 23.72 15.65 4.06
C GLY A 208 23.47 14.24 3.54
N TRP A 209 22.33 14.05 2.87
CA TRP A 209 22.04 12.82 2.16
C TRP A 209 23.10 12.54 1.10
N HIS A 210 23.77 11.39 1.20
CA HIS A 210 24.87 11.03 0.31
C HIS A 210 25.07 9.52 0.16
N THR A 211 25.84 9.16 -0.85
CA THR A 211 26.46 7.85 -0.99
C THR A 211 27.97 8.02 -0.81
N ASP A 212 28.63 7.05 -0.16
CA ASP A 212 30.07 7.15 0.08
C ASP A 212 30.86 7.19 -1.24
N LEU A 213 31.81 8.13 -1.34
CA LEU A 213 32.90 8.12 -2.32
C LEU A 213 32.48 7.98 -3.80
N VAL A 214 31.35 8.58 -4.18
CA VAL A 214 30.82 8.58 -5.56
C VAL A 214 31.76 9.14 -6.64
N HIS A 215 32.81 9.84 -6.24
CA HIS A 215 33.81 10.41 -7.15
C HIS A 215 34.89 9.41 -7.58
N LEU A 216 34.92 8.20 -7.03
CA LEU A 216 35.82 7.13 -7.46
C LEU A 216 35.31 6.46 -8.73
N ALA A 217 36.23 6.00 -9.58
CA ALA A 217 35.89 5.19 -10.75
C ALA A 217 35.26 3.85 -10.36
N PHE A 218 35.71 3.28 -9.24
CA PHE A 218 35.21 2.06 -8.61
C PHE A 218 34.74 2.43 -7.20
N PRO A 219 33.54 3.01 -7.05
CA PRO A 219 33.02 3.40 -5.75
C PRO A 219 32.77 2.18 -4.87
N PRO A 220 32.66 2.36 -3.54
CA PRO A 220 32.33 1.27 -2.64
C PRO A 220 30.99 0.62 -2.98
N GLY A 221 30.92 -0.70 -2.83
CA GLY A 221 29.66 -1.44 -2.75
C GLY A 221 29.21 -1.48 -1.31
N TYR A 222 29.84 -2.35 -0.53
CA TYR A 222 29.50 -2.57 0.86
C TYR A 222 30.28 -1.64 1.80
N THR A 223 29.59 -0.86 2.64
CA THR A 223 30.22 -0.19 3.79
C THR A 223 29.75 -0.86 5.09
N HIS A 224 30.69 -1.19 5.96
CA HIS A 224 30.44 -1.70 7.31
C HIS A 224 30.81 -0.63 8.34
N LEU A 225 29.80 -0.11 9.05
CA LEU A 225 29.94 0.79 10.20
C LEU A 225 29.68 0.03 11.49
N HIS A 226 30.61 0.11 12.44
CA HIS A 226 30.44 -0.41 13.80
C HIS A 226 30.56 0.76 14.79
N GLN A 227 29.60 0.89 15.71
CA GLN A 227 29.56 1.97 16.70
C GLN A 227 29.89 1.45 18.10
N ASP A 228 30.99 1.95 18.69
CA ASP A 228 31.45 1.58 20.03
C ASP A 228 30.83 2.47 21.11
N THR A 229 30.70 3.76 20.82
CA THR A 229 30.14 4.77 21.72
C THR A 229 29.16 5.64 20.96
N VAL A 230 27.95 5.78 21.49
CA VAL A 230 26.87 6.54 20.87
C VAL A 230 26.14 7.38 21.91
N PRO A 231 25.53 8.51 21.52
CA PRO A 231 24.63 9.25 22.40
C PRO A 231 23.48 8.36 22.88
N ALA A 232 23.06 8.53 24.14
CA ALA A 232 21.90 7.81 24.68
C ALA A 232 20.58 8.23 24.00
N VAL A 233 20.53 9.45 23.47
CA VAL A 233 19.39 10.01 22.74
C VAL A 233 19.94 10.76 21.52
N GLY A 234 19.37 10.49 20.34
CA GLY A 234 19.80 11.09 19.08
C GLY A 234 21.05 10.45 18.48
N GLY A 235 21.58 11.04 17.40
CA GLY A 235 22.75 10.51 16.69
C GLY A 235 22.45 9.33 15.75
N ASP A 236 21.17 9.14 15.45
CA ASP A 236 20.66 8.08 14.57
C ASP A 236 21.19 8.24 13.14
N THR A 237 21.14 7.16 12.36
CA THR A 237 21.48 7.21 10.93
C THR A 237 20.27 6.80 10.12
N LEU A 238 20.01 7.54 9.04
CA LEU A 238 18.90 7.32 8.13
C LEU A 238 19.44 6.80 6.81
N TRP A 239 18.76 5.83 6.21
CA TRP A 239 19.04 5.32 4.86
C TRP A 239 17.78 5.42 4.01
N ALA A 240 17.94 5.63 2.71
CA ALA A 240 16.88 5.63 1.71
C ALA A 240 17.22 4.67 0.56
N SER A 241 16.23 3.90 0.09
CA SER A 241 16.43 2.92 -1.00
C SER A 241 16.36 3.54 -2.38
N GLY A 242 17.43 3.38 -3.16
CA GLY A 242 17.51 3.76 -4.57
C GLY A 242 16.66 2.88 -5.49
N TYR A 243 16.42 1.61 -5.12
CA TYR A 243 15.47 0.75 -5.83
C TYR A 243 14.04 1.30 -5.72
N ALA A 244 13.62 1.61 -4.49
CA ALA A 244 12.27 2.09 -4.25
C ALA A 244 12.08 3.54 -4.73
N ALA A 245 13.12 4.36 -4.70
CA ALA A 245 13.12 5.67 -5.36
C ALA A 245 12.89 5.53 -6.88
N TYR A 246 13.57 4.59 -7.54
CA TYR A 246 13.32 4.29 -8.95
C TYR A 246 11.87 3.86 -9.20
N ASP A 247 11.36 2.98 -8.34
CA ASP A 247 9.98 2.46 -8.43
C ASP A 247 8.89 3.51 -8.17
N LYS A 248 9.23 4.66 -7.56
CA LYS A 248 8.30 5.79 -7.35
C LYS A 248 8.15 6.66 -8.59
N PHE A 249 9.17 6.75 -9.45
CA PHE A 249 9.06 7.55 -10.66
C PHE A 249 8.02 6.97 -11.61
N SER A 250 7.30 7.86 -12.29
CA SER A 250 6.37 7.46 -13.35
C SER A 250 7.13 6.77 -14.49
N PRO A 251 6.52 5.82 -15.22
CA PRO A 251 7.17 5.19 -16.37
C PRO A 251 7.66 6.19 -17.42
N ALA A 252 6.97 7.33 -17.58
CA ALA A 252 7.41 8.40 -18.48
C ALA A 252 8.67 9.10 -17.96
N PHE A 253 8.73 9.44 -16.68
CA PHE A 253 9.93 10.07 -16.10
C PHE A 253 11.12 9.12 -16.07
N ARG A 254 10.90 7.82 -15.82
CA ARG A 254 11.97 6.80 -15.95
C ARG A 254 12.62 6.82 -17.32
N LYS A 255 11.84 6.94 -18.40
CA LYS A 255 12.39 7.07 -19.76
C LYS A 255 13.23 8.33 -19.98
N VAL A 256 12.99 9.39 -19.19
CA VAL A 256 13.81 10.61 -19.23
C VAL A 256 15.15 10.36 -18.59
N ILE A 257 15.19 9.71 -17.42
CA ILE A 257 16.41 9.56 -16.61
C ILE A 257 17.21 8.29 -16.94
N ASP A 258 16.58 7.29 -17.54
CA ASP A 258 17.22 6.05 -17.98
C ASP A 258 18.28 6.34 -19.05
N GLY A 259 19.52 5.88 -18.81
CA GLY A 259 20.64 6.09 -19.72
C GLY A 259 21.32 7.47 -19.61
N LEU A 260 20.79 8.38 -18.77
CA LEU A 260 21.50 9.64 -18.48
C LEU A 260 22.67 9.41 -17.52
N ASN A 261 23.71 10.22 -17.68
CA ASN A 261 24.86 10.22 -16.78
C ASN A 261 24.84 11.45 -15.86
N GLY A 262 25.07 11.23 -14.57
CA GLY A 262 25.33 12.28 -13.60
C GLY A 262 26.80 12.68 -13.57
N ILE A 263 27.05 13.94 -13.21
CA ILE A 263 28.38 14.47 -12.91
C ILE A 263 28.53 14.47 -11.38
N TYR A 264 29.45 13.65 -10.88
CA TYR A 264 29.70 13.46 -9.46
C TYR A 264 31.01 14.11 -9.07
N ARG A 265 31.02 14.86 -7.97
CA ARG A 265 32.23 15.51 -7.46
C ARG A 265 32.74 14.87 -6.17
N SER A 266 34.03 15.06 -5.89
CA SER A 266 34.62 14.74 -4.59
C SER A 266 33.99 15.56 -3.46
N ALA A 267 34.01 15.04 -2.24
CA ALA A 267 33.53 15.78 -1.06
C ALA A 267 34.48 16.92 -0.63
N HIS A 268 35.76 16.81 -1.02
CA HIS A 268 36.81 17.77 -0.70
C HIS A 268 37.47 18.32 -1.98
N PRO A 269 37.86 19.60 -2.01
CA PRO A 269 38.64 20.16 -3.11
C PRO A 269 40.14 19.94 -2.90
N TYR A 270 40.89 19.88 -4.00
CA TYR A 270 42.35 19.64 -4.04
C TYR A 270 43.04 20.76 -4.83
N ARG A 271 44.33 21.00 -4.55
CA ARG A 271 45.13 21.98 -5.32
C ARG A 271 45.45 21.43 -6.70
N ASP A 272 45.69 22.30 -7.66
CA ASP A 272 46.17 21.87 -8.98
C ASP A 272 47.70 22.00 -9.02
N ALA A 273 48.43 20.90 -9.28
CA ALA A 273 49.90 20.96 -9.37
C ALA A 273 50.37 21.79 -10.58
N ASN A 274 49.55 21.87 -11.63
CA ASN A 274 49.85 22.62 -12.84
C ASN A 274 49.50 24.11 -12.72
N ASP A 275 48.64 24.48 -11.76
CA ASP A 275 48.36 25.87 -11.38
C ASP A 275 48.20 25.99 -9.85
N PRO A 276 49.31 26.06 -9.10
CA PRO A 276 49.28 26.13 -7.64
C PRO A 276 48.64 27.40 -7.07
N THR A 277 48.42 28.41 -7.91
CA THR A 277 47.80 29.69 -7.52
C THR A 277 46.29 29.72 -7.68
N ALA A 278 45.73 28.78 -8.45
CA ALA A 278 44.29 28.64 -8.60
C ALA A 278 43.61 28.19 -7.29
N ALA A 279 42.33 28.53 -7.16
CA ALA A 279 41.51 28.04 -6.08
C ALA A 279 41.40 26.50 -6.14
N PRO A 280 41.45 25.79 -4.99
CA PRO A 280 41.27 24.34 -4.96
C PRO A 280 39.99 23.90 -5.67
N ARG A 281 40.10 22.88 -6.53
CA ARG A 281 38.97 22.36 -7.33
C ARG A 281 38.58 20.95 -6.91
N HIS A 282 37.32 20.59 -7.13
CA HIS A 282 36.84 19.23 -6.91
C HIS A 282 37.23 18.32 -8.08
N VAL A 283 37.39 17.03 -7.79
CA VAL A 283 37.55 16.00 -8.81
C VAL A 283 36.16 15.56 -9.24
N ASN A 284 35.90 15.61 -10.55
CA ASN A 284 34.61 15.20 -11.12
C ASN A 284 34.76 13.87 -11.86
N ILE A 285 33.73 13.05 -11.81
CA ILE A 285 33.61 11.82 -12.59
C ILE A 285 32.18 11.66 -13.08
N ILE A 286 32.00 10.86 -14.13
CA ILE A 286 30.73 10.61 -14.77
C ILE A 286 30.32 9.17 -14.49
N HIS A 287 29.12 9.00 -13.92
CA HIS A 287 28.49 7.70 -13.69
C HIS A 287 27.02 7.74 -14.15
N PRO A 288 26.38 6.59 -14.42
CA PRO A 288 24.96 6.56 -14.74
C PRO A 288 24.10 7.07 -13.58
N LEU A 289 23.12 7.93 -13.90
CA LEU A 289 22.16 8.47 -12.94
C LEU A 289 21.19 7.39 -12.44
N VAL A 290 20.80 6.49 -13.34
CA VAL A 290 20.18 5.21 -13.03
C VAL A 290 21.18 4.14 -13.40
N ARG A 291 21.50 3.25 -12.45
CA ARG A 291 22.43 2.14 -12.68
C ARG A 291 21.74 0.79 -12.48
N THR A 292 22.37 -0.26 -13.01
CA THR A 292 22.01 -1.65 -12.75
C THR A 292 22.87 -2.19 -11.60
N HIS A 293 22.24 -2.89 -10.67
CA HIS A 293 22.94 -3.63 -9.64
C HIS A 293 23.42 -4.99 -10.18
N PRO A 294 24.71 -5.36 -10.04
CA PRO A 294 25.28 -6.54 -10.70
C PRO A 294 24.69 -7.87 -10.19
N VAL A 295 24.39 -7.98 -8.89
CA VAL A 295 23.85 -9.20 -8.29
C VAL A 295 22.35 -9.36 -8.54
N THR A 296 21.55 -8.37 -8.13
CA THR A 296 20.07 -8.44 -8.23
C THR A 296 19.55 -8.20 -9.64
N GLY A 297 20.33 -7.55 -10.52
CA GLY A 297 19.90 -7.13 -11.85
C GLY A 297 18.90 -5.96 -11.84
N PHE A 298 18.63 -5.36 -10.67
CA PHE A 298 17.63 -4.31 -10.52
C PHE A 298 18.18 -2.94 -10.92
N LYS A 299 17.31 -2.09 -11.46
CA LYS A 299 17.57 -0.65 -11.66
C LYS A 299 17.46 0.10 -10.33
N THR A 300 18.44 0.96 -10.05
CA THR A 300 18.50 1.82 -8.87
C THR A 300 18.95 3.22 -9.25
N VAL A 301 18.38 4.23 -8.59
CA VAL A 301 18.84 5.61 -8.71
C VAL A 301 20.15 5.77 -7.95
N PHE A 302 21.13 6.42 -8.57
CA PHE A 302 22.44 6.68 -7.99
C PHE A 302 22.71 8.19 -8.01
N ALA A 303 22.02 8.96 -7.18
CA ALA A 303 22.14 10.43 -7.16
C ALA A 303 21.98 10.95 -5.75
N ASN A 304 22.69 12.02 -5.41
CA ASN A 304 22.52 12.70 -4.12
C ASN A 304 22.83 14.20 -4.21
N ARG A 305 22.10 15.00 -3.43
CA ARG A 305 22.19 16.46 -3.44
C ARG A 305 23.58 17.00 -3.09
N SER A 306 24.33 16.27 -2.27
CA SER A 306 25.65 16.70 -1.81
C SER A 306 26.71 16.69 -2.91
N MET A 307 26.69 15.67 -3.78
CA MET A 307 27.80 15.36 -4.68
C MET A 307 27.40 15.15 -6.16
N THR A 308 26.12 15.04 -6.50
CA THR A 308 25.65 15.06 -7.90
C THR A 308 25.37 16.50 -8.32
N VAL A 309 26.23 17.06 -9.16
CA VAL A 309 26.25 18.51 -9.49
C VAL A 309 25.73 18.86 -10.87
N GLY A 310 25.45 17.86 -11.70
CA GLY A 310 25.01 18.06 -13.06
C GLY A 310 24.58 16.76 -13.73
N ILE A 311 23.95 16.88 -14.89
CA ILE A 311 23.68 15.79 -15.83
C ILE A 311 24.48 16.08 -17.10
N GLU A 312 25.22 15.08 -17.59
CA GLU A 312 26.04 15.21 -18.79
C GLU A 312 25.15 15.59 -20.01
N GLY A 313 25.52 16.66 -20.70
CA GLY A 313 24.83 17.13 -21.90
C GLY A 313 23.63 18.05 -21.66
N PHE A 314 23.33 18.42 -20.41
CA PHE A 314 22.22 19.32 -20.06
C PHE A 314 22.72 20.68 -19.58
N ASP A 315 21.95 21.73 -19.86
CA ASP A 315 22.18 23.03 -19.25
C ASP A 315 21.91 22.97 -17.74
N LYS A 316 22.59 23.83 -16.97
CA LYS A 316 22.53 23.79 -15.51
C LYS A 316 21.09 23.87 -14.97
N ALA A 317 20.25 24.74 -15.54
CA ALA A 317 18.86 24.90 -15.09
C ALA A 317 18.01 23.64 -15.34
N GLU A 318 18.19 22.99 -16.49
CA GLU A 318 17.48 21.74 -16.84
C GLU A 318 17.96 20.59 -15.96
N SER A 319 19.28 20.47 -15.78
CA SER A 319 19.90 19.52 -14.88
C SER A 319 19.39 19.69 -13.45
N ASP A 320 19.35 20.92 -12.94
CA ASP A 320 18.86 21.22 -11.60
C ASP A 320 17.39 20.84 -11.44
N ALA A 321 16.55 21.07 -12.45
CA ALA A 321 15.13 20.69 -12.42
C ALA A 321 14.95 19.17 -12.26
N ILE A 322 15.69 18.37 -13.04
CA ILE A 322 15.64 16.90 -12.98
C ILE A 322 16.22 16.39 -11.65
N LEU A 323 17.42 16.85 -11.29
CA LEU A 323 18.10 16.40 -10.07
C LEU A 323 17.32 16.77 -8.81
N ASN A 324 16.72 17.96 -8.74
CA ASN A 324 15.91 18.34 -7.58
C ASN A 324 14.70 17.43 -7.38
N HIS A 325 14.02 17.02 -8.46
CA HIS A 325 12.94 16.05 -8.35
C HIS A 325 13.45 14.70 -7.83
N ILE A 326 14.59 14.22 -8.34
CA ILE A 326 15.19 12.97 -7.88
C ILE A 326 15.57 13.04 -6.39
N HIS A 327 16.19 14.14 -5.98
CA HIS A 327 16.56 14.37 -4.58
C HIS A 327 15.32 14.43 -3.67
N ASP A 328 14.27 15.13 -4.09
CA ASP A 328 13.03 15.23 -3.30
C ASP A 328 12.37 13.85 -3.10
N VAL A 329 12.44 12.95 -4.08
CA VAL A 329 11.91 11.58 -3.91
C VAL A 329 12.68 10.85 -2.81
N PHE A 330 14.00 10.93 -2.79
CA PHE A 330 14.78 10.32 -1.72
C PHE A 330 14.53 10.98 -0.36
N GLU A 331 14.57 12.31 -0.29
CA GLU A 331 14.62 13.07 0.95
C GLU A 331 13.25 13.17 1.63
N ARG A 332 12.14 13.16 0.86
CA ARG A 332 10.78 13.36 1.39
C ARG A 332 9.93 12.10 1.47
N SER A 333 10.38 10.97 0.92
CA SER A 333 9.61 9.72 0.94
C SER A 333 9.97 8.87 2.16
N THR A 334 9.24 9.02 3.25
CA THR A 334 9.48 8.26 4.49
C THR A 334 9.25 6.76 4.35
N ASP A 335 8.44 6.33 3.39
CA ASP A 335 8.11 4.92 3.12
C ASP A 335 9.24 4.11 2.45
N ILE A 336 10.29 4.78 1.98
CA ILE A 336 11.49 4.16 1.42
C ILE A 336 12.74 4.42 2.26
N GLN A 337 12.53 5.00 3.45
CA GLN A 337 13.57 5.34 4.40
C GLN A 337 13.46 4.48 5.65
N ILE A 338 14.58 4.27 6.31
CA ILE A 338 14.63 3.80 7.70
C ILE A 338 15.49 4.75 8.52
N ARG A 339 15.12 4.90 9.79
CA ARG A 339 15.92 5.59 10.81
C ARG A 339 16.37 4.55 11.83
N TRP A 340 17.68 4.32 11.92
CA TRP A 340 18.24 3.36 12.85
C TRP A 340 18.73 4.02 14.13
N HIS A 341 18.19 3.56 15.25
CA HIS A 341 18.64 3.96 16.57
C HIS A 341 19.79 3.08 17.05
N TRP A 342 20.93 3.72 17.29
CA TRP A 342 22.17 3.03 17.66
C TRP A 342 22.20 2.66 19.14
N THR A 343 22.67 1.45 19.44
CA THR A 343 23.17 1.06 20.77
C THR A 343 24.66 0.71 20.69
N PRO A 344 25.44 0.87 21.77
CA PRO A 344 26.85 0.48 21.76
C PRO A 344 27.05 -0.97 21.30
N GLY A 345 28.08 -1.23 20.49
CA GLY A 345 28.37 -2.55 19.92
C GLY A 345 27.50 -2.92 18.72
N THR A 346 26.79 -1.97 18.10
CA THR A 346 25.94 -2.25 16.94
C THR A 346 26.71 -2.06 15.63
N SER A 347 26.49 -2.97 14.67
CA SER A 347 26.99 -2.88 13.29
C SER A 347 25.85 -2.67 12.29
N ALA A 348 26.14 -1.90 11.25
CA ALA A 348 25.32 -1.81 10.04
C ALA A 348 26.21 -2.06 8.82
N ILE A 349 25.70 -2.86 7.88
CA ILE A 349 26.34 -3.11 6.58
C ILE A 349 25.34 -2.71 5.51
N TRP A 350 25.69 -1.77 4.64
CA TRP A 350 24.82 -1.29 3.56
C TRP A 350 25.51 -1.29 2.22
N ASP A 351 24.69 -1.31 1.17
CA ASP A 351 25.11 -1.22 -0.21
C ASP A 351 24.98 0.21 -0.73
N ASN A 352 26.11 0.90 -0.91
CA ASN A 352 26.19 2.25 -1.46
C ASN A 352 25.67 2.34 -2.89
N ARG A 353 25.69 1.25 -3.67
CA ARG A 353 25.19 1.24 -5.04
C ARG A 353 23.68 1.43 -5.09
N THR A 354 22.99 1.14 -3.98
CA THR A 354 21.52 1.12 -3.88
C THR A 354 20.97 2.04 -2.80
N THR A 355 21.81 2.80 -2.10
CA THR A 355 21.40 3.64 -0.97
C THR A 355 22.01 5.02 -0.99
N ILE A 356 21.24 5.97 -0.45
CA ILE A 356 21.79 7.20 0.13
C ILE A 356 21.51 7.20 1.63
N HIS A 357 22.33 7.89 2.40
CA HIS A 357 22.19 7.95 3.85
C HIS A 357 22.62 9.29 4.43
N THR A 358 22.16 9.57 5.65
CA THR A 358 22.53 10.77 6.41
C THR A 358 22.51 10.48 7.91
N VAL A 359 23.28 11.22 8.68
CA VAL A 359 23.27 11.16 10.15
C VAL A 359 22.37 12.25 10.72
N SER A 360 21.59 11.94 11.75
CA SER A 360 20.85 12.92 12.54
C SER A 360 21.79 13.59 13.55
N TYR A 361 21.91 14.91 13.47
CA TYR A 361 22.73 15.72 14.40
C TYR A 361 21.89 16.31 15.56
N ASP A 362 20.79 15.65 15.92
CA ASP A 362 19.88 16.03 17.02
C ASP A 362 20.49 15.90 18.43
N TYR A 363 21.72 15.38 18.55
CA TYR A 363 22.50 15.33 19.79
C TYR A 363 23.48 16.51 19.97
N GLU A 364 23.56 17.42 18.98
CA GLU A 364 24.34 18.67 19.00
C GLU A 364 25.82 18.52 19.40
N GLY A 365 26.43 17.34 19.20
CA GLY A 365 27.82 17.08 19.60
C GLY A 365 28.05 17.08 21.11
N LYS A 366 26.99 17.08 21.94
CA LYS A 366 27.08 17.12 23.41
C LYS A 366 27.61 15.84 24.02
N VAL A 367 27.46 14.72 23.30
CA VAL A 367 27.92 13.39 23.70
C VAL A 367 28.80 12.85 22.60
N GLU A 368 29.86 12.13 22.99
CA GLU A 368 30.76 11.52 22.03
C GLU A 368 30.06 10.43 21.22
N ARG A 369 30.31 10.43 19.92
CA ARG A 369 29.98 9.36 18.99
C ARG A 369 31.28 8.86 18.39
N HIS A 370 31.55 7.57 18.57
CA HIS A 370 32.79 6.91 18.16
C HIS A 370 32.49 5.54 17.57
N GLY A 371 33.00 5.31 16.37
CA GLY A 371 32.95 4.03 15.70
C GLY A 371 34.01 3.87 14.63
N THR A 372 33.99 2.72 13.97
CA THR A 372 34.92 2.34 12.90
C THR A 372 34.14 2.00 11.63
N ARG A 373 34.67 2.39 10.48
CA ARG A 373 34.07 2.17 9.16
C ARG A 373 35.08 1.50 8.22
N VAL A 374 34.65 0.47 7.53
CA VAL A 374 35.38 -0.17 6.42
C VAL A 374 34.50 -0.12 5.19
N SER A 375 35.04 0.40 4.09
CA SER A 375 34.33 0.51 2.81
C SER A 375 34.99 -0.38 1.78
N SER A 376 34.22 -1.32 1.24
CA SER A 376 34.68 -2.35 0.31
C SER A 376 34.47 -1.84 -1.11
N LEU A 377 35.54 -1.74 -1.90
CA LEU A 377 35.44 -1.25 -3.27
C LEU A 377 34.64 -2.25 -4.12
N ALA A 378 33.87 -1.79 -5.09
CA ALA A 378 33.05 -2.64 -5.96
C ALA A 378 33.35 -2.41 -7.46
N GLU A 379 32.41 -2.76 -8.33
CA GLU A 379 32.52 -2.57 -9.78
C GLU A 379 32.34 -1.11 -10.20
N LYS A 380 32.77 -0.80 -11.43
CA LYS A 380 32.45 0.47 -12.07
C LYS A 380 30.92 0.55 -12.32
N PRO A 381 30.24 1.63 -11.93
CA PRO A 381 28.80 1.79 -12.16
C PRO A 381 28.46 1.68 -13.65
N PHE A 382 27.41 0.91 -13.96
CA PHE A 382 26.94 0.70 -15.32
C PHE A 382 25.41 0.70 -15.36
N TYR A 383 24.86 1.03 -16.53
CA TYR A 383 23.42 0.95 -16.81
C TYR A 383 23.19 -0.11 -17.89
N ASN A 384 22.26 -1.02 -17.64
CA ASN A 384 21.76 -1.94 -18.65
C ASN A 384 20.27 -1.65 -18.91
N ALA A 385 19.95 -1.32 -20.17
CA ALA A 385 18.58 -1.00 -20.59
C ALA A 385 17.60 -2.17 -20.36
N SER A 386 18.07 -3.42 -20.45
CA SER A 386 17.25 -4.63 -20.25
C SER A 386 17.02 -4.98 -18.79
N SER A 387 17.70 -4.30 -17.86
CA SER A 387 17.46 -4.48 -16.42
C SER A 387 16.06 -4.06 -16.03
N LYS A 388 15.54 -4.69 -14.98
CA LYS A 388 14.17 -4.49 -14.51
C LYS A 388 14.17 -3.63 -13.26
N SER A 389 13.05 -2.97 -12.99
CA SER A 389 12.83 -2.42 -11.67
C SER A 389 12.70 -3.55 -10.64
N ARG A 390 12.99 -3.27 -9.35
CA ARG A 390 12.83 -4.27 -8.29
C ARG A 390 11.38 -4.78 -8.25
N ARG A 391 10.40 -3.89 -8.34
CA ARG A 391 8.98 -4.25 -8.40
C ARG A 391 8.64 -5.16 -9.58
N GLU A 392 9.18 -4.89 -10.77
CA GLU A 392 8.95 -5.72 -11.95
C GLU A 392 9.54 -7.13 -11.79
N ALA A 393 10.77 -7.22 -11.29
CA ALA A 393 11.46 -8.48 -11.09
C ALA A 393 10.77 -9.35 -10.03
N LEU A 394 10.40 -8.77 -8.88
CA LEU A 394 9.68 -9.48 -7.82
C LEU A 394 8.29 -9.94 -8.26
N ALA A 395 7.57 -9.12 -9.04
CA ALA A 395 6.28 -9.52 -9.60
C ALA A 395 6.42 -10.68 -10.59
N GLN A 396 7.49 -10.72 -11.38
CA GLN A 396 7.78 -11.85 -12.26
C GLN A 396 8.12 -13.12 -11.48
N MET A 397 8.98 -13.02 -10.45
CA MET A 397 9.34 -14.16 -9.61
C MET A 397 8.12 -14.75 -8.87
N ALA A 398 7.22 -13.89 -8.37
CA ALA A 398 5.97 -14.32 -7.74
C ALA A 398 5.10 -15.14 -8.72
N ARG A 399 4.96 -14.66 -9.96
CA ARG A 399 4.22 -15.39 -11.01
C ARG A 399 4.86 -16.73 -11.37
N CYS A 400 6.20 -16.81 -11.43
CA CYS A 400 6.89 -18.07 -11.71
C CYS A 400 6.69 -19.10 -10.58
N ARG A 401 6.75 -18.67 -9.31
CA ARG A 401 6.48 -19.55 -8.16
C ARG A 401 5.03 -20.04 -8.12
N GLU A 402 4.08 -19.19 -8.51
CA GLU A 402 2.67 -19.59 -8.67
C GLU A 402 2.47 -20.63 -9.80
N LEU A 403 3.31 -20.62 -10.83
CA LEU A 403 3.27 -21.61 -11.92
C LEU A 403 3.92 -22.95 -11.51
N GLU A 404 5.04 -22.92 -10.77
CA GLU A 404 5.69 -24.14 -10.25
C GLU A 404 4.81 -24.91 -9.25
N PHE A 405 3.97 -24.22 -8.47
CA PHE A 405 3.04 -24.85 -7.53
C PHE A 405 1.82 -25.50 -8.21
N ASN A 406 1.56 -25.20 -9.49
CA ASN A 406 0.40 -25.68 -10.25
C ASN A 406 0.71 -26.86 -11.17
N VAL A 407 1.97 -27.31 -11.27
CA VAL A 407 2.38 -28.46 -12.09
C VAL A 407 2.88 -29.58 -11.18
N GLY A 408 1.96 -30.38 -10.67
CA GLY A 408 2.29 -31.68 -10.11
C GLY A 408 2.45 -32.71 -11.22
N ASP A 409 3.58 -33.42 -11.22
CA ASP A 409 3.78 -34.74 -11.82
C ASP A 409 3.98 -34.89 -13.35
N GLU A 410 4.67 -33.97 -14.03
CA GLU A 410 5.35 -34.30 -15.29
C GLU A 410 6.80 -33.76 -15.33
N ASN A 411 7.73 -34.60 -15.81
CA ASN A 411 9.19 -34.42 -15.79
C ASN A 411 9.68 -33.00 -16.16
N PRO A 412 10.60 -32.39 -15.38
CA PRO A 412 11.18 -31.10 -15.70
C PRO A 412 12.39 -31.27 -16.64
N CYS A 413 12.17 -31.33 -17.96
CA CYS A 413 13.28 -31.12 -18.91
C CYS A 413 12.94 -30.60 -20.32
N ASP A 414 11.69 -30.30 -20.70
CA ASP A 414 11.39 -29.99 -22.12
C ASP A 414 10.44 -28.79 -22.39
N VAL A 415 10.35 -27.80 -21.49
CA VAL A 415 9.44 -26.63 -21.70
C VAL A 415 10.15 -25.26 -21.66
N CYS A 416 11.50 -25.22 -21.65
CA CYS A 416 12.24 -23.95 -21.75
C CYS A 416 12.77 -23.59 -23.15
N ASP A 417 12.69 -24.49 -24.14
CA ASP A 417 13.09 -24.20 -25.52
C ASP A 417 11.87 -24.09 -26.45
N ARG A 418 11.20 -22.93 -26.38
CA ARG A 418 10.52 -22.37 -27.55
C ARG A 418 10.88 -20.90 -27.66
N ASP A 419 11.99 -20.69 -28.37
CA ASP A 419 12.28 -19.48 -29.14
C ASP A 419 11.01 -18.95 -29.82
N ASP A 420 10.44 -17.84 -29.33
CA ASP A 420 9.71 -16.90 -30.18
C ASP A 420 9.52 -15.51 -29.54
N LEU A 421 10.62 -14.81 -29.20
CA LEU A 421 10.57 -13.35 -28.91
C LEU A 421 11.68 -12.53 -29.59
N SER A 422 12.42 -13.10 -30.53
CA SER A 422 13.40 -12.39 -31.36
C SER A 422 12.82 -11.81 -32.65
N ASN A 423 11.50 -11.89 -32.88
CA ASN A 423 10.82 -11.30 -34.05
C ASN A 423 9.82 -10.19 -33.69
N MET A 424 10.19 -9.27 -32.79
CA MET A 424 9.60 -7.93 -32.82
C MET A 424 10.61 -6.96 -33.43
N ASP A 425 10.57 -6.93 -34.76
CA ASP A 425 11.18 -5.92 -35.60
C ASP A 425 10.65 -4.52 -35.18
N PHE A 426 11.49 -3.73 -34.49
CA PHE A 426 11.22 -2.30 -34.29
C PHE A 426 11.62 -1.54 -35.55
N GLY A 427 10.83 -1.75 -36.61
CA GLY A 427 10.73 -0.82 -37.73
C GLY A 427 10.17 0.55 -37.28
N PRO A 428 10.29 1.60 -38.10
CA PRO A 428 9.97 2.96 -37.69
C PRO A 428 8.46 3.12 -37.50
N THR A 429 8.07 3.80 -36.42
CA THR A 429 6.76 4.42 -36.18
C THR A 429 5.53 3.51 -36.28
N THR A 430 5.10 2.96 -35.15
CA THR A 430 3.66 2.75 -34.89
C THR A 430 3.32 3.21 -33.48
N ILE A 431 2.63 4.34 -33.41
CA ILE A 431 1.90 4.79 -32.22
C ILE A 431 1.12 3.57 -31.69
N PRO A 432 1.28 3.15 -30.41
CA PRO A 432 0.47 2.07 -29.88
C PRO A 432 -0.99 2.47 -30.06
N ASN A 433 -1.71 1.66 -30.83
CA ASN A 433 -3.10 1.91 -31.11
C ASN A 433 -3.83 2.04 -29.77
N THR A 434 -4.38 3.22 -29.47
CA THR A 434 -5.08 3.50 -28.21
C THR A 434 -6.35 2.66 -28.04
N ARG A 435 -6.71 1.87 -29.08
CA ARG A 435 -7.77 0.87 -29.04
C ARG A 435 -7.32 -0.52 -28.59
N ASP A 436 -6.02 -0.80 -28.55
CA ASP A 436 -5.52 -2.14 -28.24
C ASP A 436 -5.35 -2.35 -26.72
N ARG A 437 -5.82 -3.50 -26.23
CA ARG A 437 -5.77 -3.84 -24.81
C ARG A 437 -4.32 -4.06 -24.35
N PRO A 438 -3.82 -3.30 -23.36
CA PRO A 438 -2.40 -3.34 -22.97
C PRO A 438 -2.00 -4.63 -22.24
N ILE A 439 -2.89 -5.17 -21.39
CA ILE A 439 -2.63 -6.41 -20.65
C ILE A 439 -3.47 -7.53 -21.26
N LYS A 440 -2.91 -8.20 -22.27
CA LYS A 440 -3.58 -9.30 -22.99
C LYS A 440 -3.73 -10.58 -22.14
N SER A 441 -2.85 -10.78 -21.16
CA SER A 441 -2.82 -11.98 -20.31
C SER A 441 -3.97 -12.07 -19.29
N VAL A 442 -4.56 -10.93 -18.91
CA VAL A 442 -5.73 -10.95 -18.01
C VAL A 442 -6.94 -11.42 -18.82
N PRO A 443 -7.69 -12.44 -18.42
CA PRO A 443 -8.89 -12.85 -19.14
C PRO A 443 -9.86 -11.67 -19.33
N GLN A 444 -10.57 -11.63 -20.46
CA GLN A 444 -11.63 -10.65 -20.65
C GLN A 444 -12.92 -11.17 -20.02
N PRO A 445 -13.73 -10.29 -19.39
CA PRO A 445 -15.08 -10.64 -18.98
C PRO A 445 -15.89 -11.23 -20.15
N ALA A 446 -16.82 -12.13 -19.85
CA ALA A 446 -17.76 -12.62 -20.84
C ALA A 446 -18.72 -11.49 -21.26
N VAL A 447 -18.43 -10.87 -22.40
CA VAL A 447 -19.17 -9.69 -22.92
C VAL A 447 -20.56 -10.02 -23.47
N HIS A 448 -20.78 -11.28 -23.87
CA HIS A 448 -22.08 -11.71 -24.40
C HIS A 448 -23.01 -12.08 -23.24
N ARG A 449 -24.30 -11.75 -23.36
CA ARG A 449 -25.33 -12.32 -22.48
C ARG A 449 -25.80 -13.64 -23.08
N LEU A 450 -26.11 -14.62 -22.22
CA LEU A 450 -26.58 -15.93 -22.67
C LEU A 450 -27.91 -15.78 -23.42
N SER A 451 -28.06 -16.52 -24.52
CA SER A 451 -29.33 -16.68 -25.22
C SER A 451 -30.27 -17.65 -24.48
N ASP A 452 -31.56 -17.66 -24.80
CA ASP A 452 -32.52 -18.60 -24.20
C ASP A 452 -32.10 -20.08 -24.37
N ALA A 453 -31.55 -20.42 -25.54
CA ALA A 453 -31.10 -21.77 -25.84
C ALA A 453 -29.88 -22.21 -25.01
N GLU A 454 -29.04 -21.25 -24.61
CA GLU A 454 -27.89 -21.50 -23.74
C GLU A 454 -28.30 -21.50 -22.26
N PHE A 455 -29.19 -20.58 -21.90
CA PHE A 455 -29.66 -20.39 -20.54
C PHE A 455 -30.50 -21.56 -20.04
N PHE A 456 -31.40 -22.11 -20.85
CA PHE A 456 -32.24 -23.24 -20.45
C PHE A 456 -31.60 -24.58 -20.81
N ALA A 457 -31.53 -25.48 -19.83
CA ALA A 457 -31.29 -26.90 -20.00
C ALA A 457 -32.55 -27.69 -19.62
N THR A 458 -32.74 -28.86 -20.20
CA THR A 458 -33.86 -29.76 -19.84
C THR A 458 -33.49 -30.61 -18.63
N ASP A 459 -34.38 -30.69 -17.65
CA ASP A 459 -34.24 -31.65 -16.55
C ASP A 459 -34.62 -33.08 -16.98
N GLU A 460 -34.54 -34.03 -16.04
CA GLU A 460 -34.88 -35.45 -16.26
C GLU A 460 -36.34 -35.68 -16.71
N PHE A 461 -37.22 -34.69 -16.49
CA PHE A 461 -38.64 -34.73 -16.86
C PHE A 461 -38.96 -33.87 -18.10
N GLY A 462 -37.94 -33.32 -18.76
CA GLY A 462 -38.08 -32.48 -19.94
C GLY A 462 -38.53 -31.04 -19.67
N ALA A 463 -38.56 -30.61 -18.41
CA ALA A 463 -38.90 -29.23 -18.04
C ALA A 463 -37.66 -28.31 -18.21
N PRO A 464 -37.83 -27.09 -18.74
CA PRO A 464 -36.73 -26.14 -18.87
C PRO A 464 -36.32 -25.59 -17.51
N LYS A 465 -35.02 -25.67 -17.19
CA LYS A 465 -34.39 -25.11 -16.00
C LYS A 465 -33.11 -24.34 -16.36
N PRO A 466 -32.67 -23.36 -15.55
CA PRO A 466 -31.43 -22.63 -15.83
C PRO A 466 -30.21 -23.57 -15.82
N ASN A 467 -29.33 -23.47 -16.81
CA ASN A 467 -28.18 -24.37 -16.97
C ASN A 467 -27.11 -24.09 -15.91
N ALA A 468 -27.12 -24.85 -14.81
CA ALA A 468 -26.23 -24.63 -13.67
C ALA A 468 -24.75 -24.65 -14.04
N ARG A 469 -24.31 -25.58 -14.89
CA ARG A 469 -22.90 -25.69 -15.30
C ARG A 469 -22.46 -24.48 -16.12
N LEU A 470 -23.27 -24.08 -17.10
CA LEU A 470 -22.94 -22.92 -17.92
C LEU A 470 -22.96 -21.63 -17.11
N LEU A 471 -23.95 -21.47 -16.22
CA LEU A 471 -24.04 -20.31 -15.34
C LEU A 471 -22.82 -20.20 -14.42
N ARG A 472 -22.33 -21.33 -13.89
CA ARG A 472 -21.10 -21.37 -13.10
C ARG A 472 -19.92 -20.76 -13.85
N ASP A 473 -19.66 -21.27 -15.04
CA ASP A 473 -18.49 -20.86 -15.84
C ASP A 473 -18.67 -19.44 -16.42
N HIS A 474 -19.91 -19.02 -16.70
CA HIS A 474 -20.26 -17.67 -17.15
C HIS A 474 -20.01 -16.63 -16.06
N PHE A 475 -20.49 -16.85 -14.85
CA PHE A 475 -20.26 -15.95 -13.71
C PHE A 475 -18.80 -15.92 -13.28
N PHE A 476 -18.08 -17.06 -13.35
CA PHE A 476 -16.64 -17.10 -13.08
C PHE A 476 -15.83 -16.23 -14.06
N ARG A 477 -16.37 -15.98 -15.26
CA ARG A 477 -15.82 -15.04 -16.25
C ARG A 477 -16.46 -13.65 -16.18
N GLU A 478 -17.07 -13.28 -15.06
CA GLU A 478 -17.77 -12.00 -14.86
C GLU A 478 -18.90 -11.73 -15.87
N GLY A 479 -19.44 -12.79 -16.48
CA GLY A 479 -20.54 -12.73 -17.41
C GLY A 479 -21.84 -12.37 -16.73
N ARG A 480 -22.68 -11.59 -17.43
CA ARG A 480 -23.99 -11.16 -16.92
C ARG A 480 -25.13 -11.86 -17.68
N LEU A 481 -26.23 -12.15 -16.99
CA LEU A 481 -27.45 -12.68 -17.62
C LEU A 481 -28.31 -11.56 -18.18
N SER A 482 -29.25 -11.87 -19.08
CA SER A 482 -30.31 -10.91 -19.35
C SER A 482 -31.12 -10.61 -18.07
N GLU A 483 -31.75 -9.44 -17.98
CA GLU A 483 -32.59 -9.12 -16.82
C GLU A 483 -33.77 -10.08 -16.68
N GLU A 484 -34.31 -10.54 -17.81
CA GLU A 484 -35.39 -11.52 -17.86
C GLU A 484 -34.96 -12.86 -17.27
N HIS A 485 -33.76 -13.36 -17.63
CA HIS A 485 -33.20 -14.59 -17.08
C HIS A 485 -32.89 -14.49 -15.59
N ALA A 486 -32.35 -13.36 -15.15
CA ALA A 486 -32.04 -13.13 -13.74
C ALA A 486 -33.33 -13.05 -12.89
N LEU A 487 -34.36 -12.34 -13.39
CA LEU A 487 -35.68 -12.29 -12.75
C LEU A 487 -36.35 -13.65 -12.73
N TYR A 488 -36.26 -14.41 -13.83
CA TYR A 488 -36.81 -15.76 -13.91
C TYR A 488 -36.28 -16.62 -12.76
N ILE A 489 -34.95 -16.66 -12.53
CA ILE A 489 -34.36 -17.42 -11.42
C ILE A 489 -34.94 -16.98 -10.08
N VAL A 490 -34.98 -15.67 -9.83
CA VAL A 490 -35.48 -15.13 -8.55
C VAL A 490 -36.95 -15.41 -8.33
N GLU A 491 -37.79 -15.25 -9.35
CA GLU A 491 -39.23 -15.49 -9.25
C GLU A 491 -39.52 -16.97 -9.02
N GLN A 492 -38.86 -17.87 -9.75
CA GLN A 492 -39.02 -19.31 -9.58
C GLN A 492 -38.58 -19.78 -8.19
N VAL A 493 -37.42 -19.31 -7.72
CA VAL A 493 -36.95 -19.66 -6.37
C VAL A 493 -37.82 -19.04 -5.29
N THR A 494 -38.26 -17.80 -5.45
CA THR A 494 -39.16 -17.16 -4.47
C THR A 494 -40.48 -17.92 -4.35
N ALA A 495 -41.05 -18.37 -5.47
CA ALA A 495 -42.26 -19.20 -5.47
C ALA A 495 -42.01 -20.53 -4.74
N LEU A 496 -40.85 -21.15 -4.95
CA LEU A 496 -40.46 -22.40 -4.31
C LEU A 496 -40.26 -22.21 -2.79
N LEU A 497 -39.44 -21.24 -2.38
CA LEU A 497 -39.15 -20.96 -0.98
C LEU A 497 -40.38 -20.48 -0.20
N SER A 498 -41.37 -19.87 -0.88
CA SER A 498 -42.63 -19.47 -0.23
C SER A 498 -43.45 -20.66 0.28
N GLN A 499 -43.24 -21.85 -0.30
CA GLN A 499 -43.97 -23.07 0.05
C GLN A 499 -43.30 -23.87 1.17
N GLU A 500 -42.02 -23.62 1.45
CA GLU A 500 -41.30 -24.32 2.52
C GLU A 500 -41.72 -23.81 3.92
N PRO A 501 -41.65 -24.67 4.95
CA PRO A 501 -41.97 -24.26 6.32
C PRO A 501 -40.89 -23.34 6.91
N ASN A 502 -41.19 -22.64 8.00
CA ASN A 502 -40.18 -21.89 8.76
C ASN A 502 -39.11 -22.79 9.39
N MET A 503 -39.36 -24.10 9.47
CA MET A 503 -38.43 -25.05 10.06
C MET A 503 -38.37 -26.26 9.12
N VAL A 504 -37.36 -26.26 8.27
CA VAL A 504 -37.09 -27.27 7.23
C VAL A 504 -36.28 -28.45 7.78
N GLU A 505 -36.80 -29.67 7.73
CA GLU A 505 -36.02 -30.85 8.10
C GLU A 505 -35.02 -31.23 7.00
N VAL A 506 -33.75 -31.41 7.36
CA VAL A 506 -32.68 -31.78 6.42
C VAL A 506 -32.20 -33.21 6.68
N GLN A 507 -32.23 -34.06 5.65
CA GLN A 507 -31.76 -35.44 5.73
C GLN A 507 -30.26 -35.54 5.45
N GLY A 508 -29.56 -36.40 6.19
CA GLY A 508 -28.12 -36.61 6.05
C GLY A 508 -27.76 -37.64 4.95
N PRO A 509 -26.53 -37.60 4.39
CA PRO A 509 -25.41 -36.71 4.73
C PRO A 509 -25.63 -35.25 4.29
N VAL A 510 -25.15 -34.31 5.11
CA VAL A 510 -25.29 -32.86 4.87
C VAL A 510 -23.98 -32.11 5.07
N THR A 511 -23.73 -31.13 4.21
CA THR A 511 -22.68 -30.12 4.36
C THR A 511 -23.32 -28.80 4.76
N ILE A 512 -22.92 -28.27 5.92
CA ILE A 512 -23.41 -27.02 6.49
C ILE A 512 -22.36 -25.93 6.23
N CYS A 513 -22.82 -24.81 5.69
CA CYS A 513 -22.03 -23.67 5.26
C CYS A 513 -22.50 -22.40 6.00
N GLY A 514 -21.55 -21.62 6.50
CA GLY A 514 -21.80 -20.32 7.09
C GLY A 514 -21.87 -19.21 6.03
N ASP A 515 -21.46 -18.03 6.44
CA ASP A 515 -21.56 -16.77 5.69
C ASP A 515 -20.70 -16.81 4.42
N ILE A 516 -21.18 -16.17 3.35
CA ILE A 516 -20.56 -16.15 2.01
C ILE A 516 -20.19 -14.72 1.58
N HIS A 517 -20.99 -13.72 1.94
CA HIS A 517 -20.72 -12.29 1.74
C HIS A 517 -20.21 -11.91 0.34
N GLY A 518 -20.89 -12.40 -0.70
CA GLY A 518 -20.57 -12.05 -2.08
C GLY A 518 -19.17 -12.48 -2.56
N GLN A 519 -18.55 -13.47 -1.93
CA GLN A 519 -17.28 -14.07 -2.36
C GLN A 519 -17.49 -15.25 -3.32
N TYR A 520 -17.94 -14.97 -4.55
CA TYR A 520 -18.32 -15.99 -5.54
C TYR A 520 -17.22 -17.01 -5.88
N TYR A 521 -15.97 -16.55 -5.95
CA TYR A 521 -14.83 -17.40 -6.30
C TYR A 521 -14.52 -18.39 -5.17
N ASP A 522 -14.67 -17.96 -3.92
CA ASP A 522 -14.56 -18.83 -2.75
C ASP A 522 -15.74 -19.77 -2.61
N LEU A 523 -16.94 -19.35 -3.04
CA LEU A 523 -18.11 -20.22 -3.12
C LEU A 523 -17.86 -21.39 -4.10
N MET A 524 -17.12 -21.18 -5.21
CA MET A 524 -16.73 -22.29 -6.09
C MET A 524 -15.80 -23.26 -5.36
N LYS A 525 -14.81 -22.73 -4.61
CA LYS A 525 -13.92 -23.55 -3.80
C LYS A 525 -14.66 -24.32 -2.69
N LEU A 526 -15.67 -23.71 -2.08
CA LEU A 526 -16.56 -24.36 -1.10
C LEU A 526 -17.22 -25.60 -1.71
N PHE A 527 -17.70 -25.53 -2.96
CA PHE A 527 -18.27 -26.70 -3.64
C PHE A 527 -17.23 -27.78 -3.94
N ASP A 528 -16.00 -27.41 -4.31
CA ASP A 528 -14.90 -28.37 -4.51
C ASP A 528 -14.56 -29.13 -3.21
N VAL A 529 -14.60 -28.44 -2.07
CA VAL A 529 -14.26 -29.02 -0.75
C VAL A 529 -15.44 -29.77 -0.14
N GLY A 530 -16.67 -29.27 -0.33
CA GLY A 530 -17.89 -29.88 0.19
C GLY A 530 -18.31 -31.14 -0.56
N GLY A 531 -17.97 -31.23 -1.84
CA GLY A 531 -18.26 -32.38 -2.70
C GLY A 531 -19.56 -32.26 -3.48
N PRO A 532 -19.84 -33.20 -4.39
CA PRO A 532 -20.96 -33.09 -5.31
C PRO A 532 -22.33 -33.25 -4.64
N LEU A 533 -23.35 -32.58 -5.20
CA LEU A 533 -24.76 -32.66 -4.78
C LEU A 533 -25.42 -34.03 -5.04
N THR A 534 -24.76 -34.89 -5.83
CA THR A 534 -25.23 -36.27 -6.05
C THR A 534 -25.25 -37.06 -4.74
N ASP A 535 -24.20 -36.89 -3.93
CA ASP A 535 -23.89 -37.75 -2.79
C ASP A 535 -24.19 -37.07 -1.44
N ASN A 536 -24.47 -35.77 -1.45
CA ASN A 536 -24.58 -34.96 -0.23
C ASN A 536 -25.61 -33.82 -0.37
N SER A 537 -26.30 -33.51 0.73
CA SER A 537 -27.19 -32.34 0.85
C SER A 537 -26.40 -31.11 1.31
N TYR A 538 -26.89 -29.91 1.00
CA TYR A 538 -26.29 -28.65 1.43
C TYR A 538 -27.28 -27.82 2.25
N LEU A 539 -26.76 -27.21 3.31
CA LEU A 539 -27.47 -26.27 4.17
C LEU A 539 -26.62 -25.00 4.32
N PHE A 540 -27.08 -23.89 3.79
CA PHE A 540 -26.42 -22.58 3.98
C PHE A 540 -27.15 -21.78 5.05
N LEU A 541 -26.40 -21.18 5.97
CA LEU A 541 -26.95 -20.51 7.15
C LEU A 541 -27.39 -19.06 6.93
N GLY A 542 -27.02 -18.43 5.82
CA GLY A 542 -27.39 -17.04 5.51
C GLY A 542 -26.22 -16.21 5.01
N ASP A 543 -26.41 -14.89 4.89
CA ASP A 543 -25.41 -13.89 4.53
C ASP A 543 -24.69 -14.22 3.21
N TYR A 544 -25.48 -14.26 2.15
CA TYR A 544 -25.03 -14.50 0.78
C TYR A 544 -24.46 -13.23 0.14
N VAL A 545 -24.92 -12.06 0.59
CA VAL A 545 -24.76 -10.76 -0.06
C VAL A 545 -24.04 -9.75 0.85
N ASP A 546 -23.85 -8.55 0.29
CA ASP A 546 -23.08 -7.43 0.85
C ASP A 546 -21.60 -7.76 1.09
N ARG A 547 -20.83 -6.71 1.40
CA ARG A 547 -19.40 -6.77 1.75
C ARG A 547 -18.51 -7.07 0.53
N GLY A 548 -18.63 -8.26 -0.05
CA GLY A 548 -17.99 -8.64 -1.31
C GLY A 548 -18.66 -8.02 -2.54
N CYS A 549 -17.98 -8.09 -3.68
CA CYS A 549 -18.41 -7.46 -4.94
C CYS A 549 -19.17 -8.41 -5.90
N PHE A 550 -19.44 -9.65 -5.49
CA PHE A 550 -20.08 -10.69 -6.32
C PHE A 550 -21.31 -11.31 -5.65
N GLY A 551 -22.05 -10.50 -4.89
CA GLY A 551 -23.26 -10.92 -4.18
C GLY A 551 -24.35 -11.44 -5.12
N ILE A 552 -24.53 -10.81 -6.28
CA ILE A 552 -25.59 -11.22 -7.21
C ILE A 552 -25.26 -12.54 -7.92
N GLU A 553 -23.99 -12.78 -8.22
CA GLU A 553 -23.52 -14.05 -8.78
C GLU A 553 -23.67 -15.19 -7.76
N CYS A 554 -23.30 -14.96 -6.47
CA CYS A 554 -23.56 -15.90 -5.38
C CYS A 554 -25.05 -16.26 -5.31
N LEU A 555 -25.91 -15.24 -5.23
CA LEU A 555 -27.35 -15.44 -5.08
C LEU A 555 -27.95 -16.19 -6.27
N LEU A 556 -27.71 -15.75 -7.50
CA LEU A 556 -28.28 -16.37 -8.70
C LEU A 556 -27.81 -17.80 -8.89
N TYR A 557 -26.55 -18.11 -8.56
CA TYR A 557 -26.02 -19.45 -8.65
C TYR A 557 -26.60 -20.38 -7.58
N LEU A 558 -26.64 -19.95 -6.31
CA LEU A 558 -27.28 -20.71 -5.23
C LEU A 558 -28.77 -20.96 -5.52
N TYR A 559 -29.46 -19.97 -6.08
CA TYR A 559 -30.85 -20.09 -6.49
C TYR A 559 -31.04 -21.09 -7.62
N THR A 560 -30.14 -21.07 -8.60
CA THR A 560 -30.14 -22.07 -9.66
C THR A 560 -29.99 -23.48 -9.07
N LEU A 561 -29.05 -23.70 -8.14
CA LEU A 561 -28.89 -24.98 -7.47
C LEU A 561 -30.13 -25.39 -6.67
N LYS A 562 -30.83 -24.43 -6.03
CA LYS A 562 -32.10 -24.69 -5.35
C LYS A 562 -33.20 -25.18 -6.30
N LEU A 563 -33.29 -24.63 -7.51
CA LEU A 563 -34.26 -25.09 -8.54
C LEU A 563 -33.95 -26.50 -9.05
N TRP A 564 -32.67 -26.86 -9.15
CA TRP A 564 -32.25 -28.20 -9.55
C TRP A 564 -32.46 -29.23 -8.44
N PHE A 565 -32.16 -28.86 -7.19
CA PHE A 565 -32.12 -29.80 -6.06
C PHE A 565 -32.97 -29.32 -4.87
N PRO A 566 -34.28 -29.09 -5.03
CA PRO A 566 -35.10 -28.45 -4.01
C PRO A 566 -35.15 -29.17 -2.67
N GLN A 567 -35.03 -30.51 -2.68
CA GLN A 567 -35.05 -31.34 -1.46
C GLN A 567 -33.65 -31.57 -0.83
N LYS A 568 -32.57 -31.33 -1.59
CA LYS A 568 -31.19 -31.54 -1.12
C LYS A 568 -30.42 -30.23 -0.86
N PHE A 569 -30.96 -29.10 -1.28
CA PHE A 569 -30.32 -27.80 -1.17
C PHE A 569 -31.19 -26.85 -0.36
N THR A 570 -30.74 -26.47 0.82
CA THR A 570 -31.49 -25.65 1.77
C THR A 570 -30.76 -24.33 2.00
N LEU A 571 -31.50 -23.22 1.91
CA LEU A 571 -31.00 -21.87 2.06
C LEU A 571 -31.72 -21.20 3.22
N LEU A 572 -30.98 -20.82 4.27
CA LEU A 572 -31.52 -20.04 5.38
C LEU A 572 -31.38 -18.54 5.13
N ARG A 573 -32.06 -17.73 5.92
CA ARG A 573 -31.96 -16.28 5.92
C ARG A 573 -30.90 -15.85 6.95
N GLY A 574 -29.96 -15.02 6.53
CA GLY A 574 -29.08 -14.27 7.42
C GLY A 574 -29.60 -12.85 7.65
N ASN A 575 -28.86 -12.05 8.42
CA ASN A 575 -29.25 -10.67 8.69
C ASN A 575 -29.09 -9.79 7.44
N HIS A 576 -28.14 -10.09 6.55
CA HIS A 576 -27.91 -9.33 5.31
C HIS A 576 -28.97 -9.54 4.23
N GLU A 577 -29.80 -10.58 4.33
CA GLU A 577 -30.93 -10.80 3.42
C GLU A 577 -32.15 -9.93 3.79
N CYS A 578 -31.93 -8.62 3.96
CA CYS A 578 -32.94 -7.63 4.24
C CYS A 578 -32.68 -6.34 3.45
N ARG A 579 -33.74 -5.57 3.19
CA ARG A 579 -33.65 -4.30 2.50
C ARG A 579 -32.82 -3.30 3.30
N HIS A 580 -32.97 -3.28 4.63
CA HIS A 580 -32.27 -2.32 5.49
C HIS A 580 -30.75 -2.38 5.30
N LEU A 581 -30.16 -3.58 5.39
CA LEU A 581 -28.72 -3.78 5.25
C LEU A 581 -28.24 -3.64 3.80
N THR A 582 -28.94 -4.25 2.84
CA THR A 582 -28.54 -4.17 1.43
C THR A 582 -28.64 -2.75 0.85
N GLU A 583 -29.48 -1.89 1.42
CA GLU A 583 -29.58 -0.45 1.08
C GLU A 583 -28.48 0.38 1.72
N TYR A 584 -28.02 0.02 2.93
CA TYR A 584 -26.90 0.66 3.62
C TYR A 584 -25.54 0.28 3.01
N PHE A 585 -25.32 -1.02 2.77
CA PHE A 585 -24.09 -1.57 2.20
C PHE A 585 -24.10 -1.55 0.65
N THR A 586 -23.57 -2.59 0.02
CA THR A 586 -23.16 -2.58 -1.39
C THR A 586 -24.14 -3.33 -2.30
N PHE A 587 -24.94 -4.27 -1.81
CA PHE A 587 -25.71 -5.16 -2.68
C PHE A 587 -26.78 -4.44 -3.51
N LYS A 588 -27.46 -3.43 -2.96
CA LYS A 588 -28.39 -2.60 -3.76
C LYS A 588 -27.67 -1.88 -4.90
N ARG A 589 -26.47 -1.36 -4.64
CA ARG A 589 -25.65 -0.67 -5.65
C ARG A 589 -25.14 -1.65 -6.69
N GLU A 590 -24.72 -2.85 -6.26
CA GLU A 590 -24.32 -3.95 -7.13
C GLU A 590 -25.44 -4.31 -8.12
N CYS A 591 -26.66 -4.52 -7.61
CA CYS A 591 -27.83 -4.83 -8.42
C CYS A 591 -28.14 -3.74 -9.45
N LEU A 592 -28.04 -2.46 -9.05
CA LEU A 592 -28.26 -1.31 -9.95
C LEU A 592 -27.11 -1.07 -10.95
N HIS A 593 -25.91 -1.56 -10.65
CA HIS A 593 -24.76 -1.44 -11.53
C HIS A 593 -24.72 -2.57 -12.58
N LYS A 594 -24.95 -3.82 -12.14
CA LYS A 594 -24.88 -5.00 -12.99
C LYS A 594 -26.20 -5.24 -13.77
N TYR A 595 -27.32 -4.81 -13.21
CA TYR A 595 -28.69 -4.91 -13.73
C TYR A 595 -29.46 -3.59 -13.48
N SER A 596 -30.77 -3.51 -13.76
CA SER A 596 -31.58 -2.30 -13.53
C SER A 596 -32.62 -2.44 -12.41
N LEU A 597 -32.57 -3.52 -11.63
CA LEU A 597 -33.74 -4.04 -10.93
C LEU A 597 -33.77 -3.71 -9.43
N ARG A 598 -34.73 -2.88 -9.01
CA ARG A 598 -35.09 -2.70 -7.59
C ARG A 598 -35.73 -3.94 -6.94
N ARG A 599 -36.18 -4.91 -7.74
CA ARG A 599 -36.93 -6.09 -7.26
C ARG A 599 -36.07 -7.16 -6.57
N PHE A 600 -34.73 -7.09 -6.69
CA PHE A 600 -33.82 -7.95 -5.92
C PHE A 600 -33.78 -7.59 -4.42
N GLN A 601 -34.37 -6.46 -4.00
CA GLN A 601 -34.34 -5.98 -2.61
C GLN A 601 -35.27 -6.72 -1.65
N SER A 602 -36.13 -7.63 -2.14
CA SER A 602 -37.19 -8.28 -1.36
C SER A 602 -37.09 -9.80 -1.37
N LEU A 603 -35.90 -10.33 -1.11
CA LEU A 603 -35.64 -11.77 -1.08
C LEU A 603 -36.13 -12.36 0.25
N ARG A 604 -37.11 -13.26 0.16
CA ARG A 604 -37.81 -13.88 1.29
C ARG A 604 -37.22 -15.28 1.53
N LEU A 605 -36.03 -15.32 2.12
CA LEU A 605 -35.31 -16.58 2.41
C LEU A 605 -35.82 -17.24 3.70
N LEU A 606 -35.63 -18.55 3.79
CA LEU A 606 -36.27 -19.47 4.74
C LEU A 606 -35.51 -19.61 6.07
N MET A 607 -36.09 -20.34 7.02
CA MET A 607 -35.41 -20.84 8.22
C MET A 607 -35.50 -22.38 8.25
N GLY A 608 -34.50 -23.09 8.80
CA GLY A 608 -34.34 -24.55 8.66
C GLY A 608 -33.88 -25.27 9.92
N ALA A 609 -34.15 -26.56 10.00
CA ALA A 609 -34.23 -27.40 11.20
C ALA A 609 -33.02 -28.35 11.41
N SER A 610 -32.94 -28.90 12.63
CA SER A 610 -31.74 -29.34 13.38
C SER A 610 -31.03 -28.17 14.08
N PHE A 611 -31.79 -27.36 14.84
CA PHE A 611 -31.51 -25.96 15.21
C PHE A 611 -30.20 -25.38 14.63
N CYS A 612 -30.26 -25.23 13.31
CA CYS A 612 -29.29 -24.51 12.50
C CYS A 612 -29.91 -23.14 12.24
N VAL A 613 -29.21 -22.09 12.63
CA VAL A 613 -29.75 -20.72 12.62
C VAL A 613 -28.63 -19.77 12.24
N HIS A 614 -28.93 -18.62 11.65
CA HIS A 614 -27.88 -17.64 11.35
C HIS A 614 -27.32 -17.01 12.63
N GLY A 615 -28.22 -16.33 13.35
CA GLY A 615 -28.02 -15.71 14.66
C GLY A 615 -27.85 -16.77 15.76
N GLY A 616 -28.87 -16.87 16.60
CA GLY A 616 -28.85 -17.77 17.74
C GLY A 616 -30.18 -17.80 18.48
N LEU A 617 -30.12 -17.67 19.80
CA LEU A 617 -31.27 -17.80 20.69
C LEU A 617 -31.96 -16.46 20.97
N SER A 618 -33.25 -16.54 21.28
CA SER A 618 -34.06 -15.41 21.74
C SER A 618 -34.63 -15.68 23.13
N PRO A 619 -34.82 -14.65 23.98
CA PRO A 619 -35.65 -14.77 25.18
C PRO A 619 -37.09 -15.22 24.89
N GLN A 620 -37.58 -15.00 23.65
CA GLN A 620 -38.91 -15.39 23.19
C GLN A 620 -38.93 -16.81 22.59
N LEU A 621 -37.76 -17.45 22.43
CA LEU A 621 -37.63 -18.78 21.87
C LEU A 621 -37.57 -19.82 23.00
N ILE A 622 -38.74 -20.36 23.36
CA ILE A 622 -38.86 -21.36 24.41
C ILE A 622 -38.89 -22.77 23.80
N HIS A 623 -39.69 -22.95 22.76
CA HIS A 623 -39.90 -24.22 22.05
C HIS A 623 -39.68 -24.06 20.55
N LEU A 624 -39.34 -25.14 19.85
CA LEU A 624 -39.23 -25.15 18.38
C LEU A 624 -40.54 -24.72 17.67
N SER A 625 -41.69 -24.93 18.31
CA SER A 625 -42.99 -24.46 17.81
C SER A 625 -43.08 -22.94 17.68
N ASP A 626 -42.29 -22.18 18.44
CA ASP A 626 -42.30 -20.71 18.40
C ASP A 626 -41.77 -20.21 17.04
N ILE A 627 -40.80 -20.94 16.46
CA ILE A 627 -40.29 -20.69 15.11
C ILE A 627 -41.34 -21.06 14.06
N ALA A 628 -42.04 -22.19 14.25
CA ALA A 628 -43.07 -22.64 13.32
C ALA A 628 -44.22 -21.63 13.19
N ASN A 629 -44.54 -20.90 14.27
CA ASN A 629 -45.62 -19.91 14.32
C ASN A 629 -45.21 -18.50 13.88
N LEU A 630 -43.93 -18.27 13.59
CA LEU A 630 -43.40 -16.95 13.21
C LEU A 630 -43.89 -16.52 11.81
N ASN A 631 -44.33 -15.27 11.63
CA ASN A 631 -44.53 -14.74 10.28
C ASN A 631 -43.19 -14.29 9.69
N ARG A 632 -42.55 -15.14 8.87
CA ARG A 632 -41.26 -14.82 8.24
C ARG A 632 -41.36 -13.92 7.00
N PHE A 633 -42.56 -13.70 6.45
CA PHE A 633 -42.75 -12.96 5.18
C PHE A 633 -42.76 -11.43 5.36
N THR A 634 -42.03 -10.96 6.36
CA THR A 634 -41.87 -9.55 6.71
C THR A 634 -40.40 -9.17 6.66
N GLU A 635 -40.16 -7.87 6.60
CA GLU A 635 -38.83 -7.34 6.86
C GLU A 635 -38.48 -7.58 8.33
N PRO A 636 -37.25 -8.03 8.66
CA PRO A 636 -36.80 -8.12 10.04
C PRO A 636 -36.84 -6.74 10.70
N GLY A 637 -37.50 -6.64 11.86
CA GLY A 637 -37.48 -5.42 12.68
C GLY A 637 -36.17 -5.30 13.47
N SER A 638 -36.06 -4.25 14.28
CA SER A 638 -34.93 -4.07 15.21
C SER A 638 -35.06 -4.87 16.53
N THR A 639 -36.22 -5.51 16.75
CA THR A 639 -36.52 -6.31 17.95
C THR A 639 -37.43 -7.50 17.63
N GLY A 640 -37.55 -8.43 18.58
CA GLY A 640 -38.46 -9.58 18.51
C GLY A 640 -37.80 -10.86 17.97
N LEU A 641 -38.53 -11.97 18.04
CA LEU A 641 -38.00 -13.30 17.73
C LEU A 641 -37.32 -13.41 16.35
N LEU A 642 -37.89 -12.83 15.29
CA LEU A 642 -37.26 -12.84 13.96
C LEU A 642 -35.94 -12.07 13.94
N CYS A 643 -35.84 -10.93 14.63
CA CYS A 643 -34.59 -10.20 14.77
C CYS A 643 -33.56 -11.06 15.51
N ASP A 644 -33.97 -11.66 16.62
CA ASP A 644 -33.05 -12.42 17.48
C ASP A 644 -32.49 -13.68 16.81
N LEU A 645 -33.31 -14.38 16.03
CA LEU A 645 -32.86 -15.53 15.24
C LEU A 645 -31.81 -15.15 14.17
N LEU A 646 -31.72 -13.87 13.78
CA LEU A 646 -30.77 -13.39 12.78
C LEU A 646 -29.58 -12.64 13.39
N TRP A 647 -29.72 -12.06 14.58
CA TRP A 647 -28.75 -11.09 15.14
C TRP A 647 -28.16 -11.46 16.51
N SER A 648 -28.68 -12.48 17.19
CA SER A 648 -28.13 -12.84 18.51
C SER A 648 -26.78 -13.56 18.39
N ASP A 649 -25.93 -13.33 19.40
CA ASP A 649 -24.58 -13.89 19.49
C ASP A 649 -24.40 -14.62 20.84
N PRO A 650 -23.49 -15.61 20.94
CA PRO A 650 -23.01 -16.05 22.24
C PRO A 650 -22.26 -14.91 22.95
N ILE A 651 -22.30 -14.85 24.28
CA ILE A 651 -21.45 -13.91 25.02
C ILE A 651 -19.95 -14.17 24.74
N VAL A 652 -19.09 -13.15 24.89
CA VAL A 652 -17.64 -13.30 24.66
C VAL A 652 -17.01 -14.36 25.59
N SER A 653 -17.48 -14.44 26.84
CA SER A 653 -17.04 -15.41 27.85
C SER A 653 -17.90 -16.68 27.90
N PHE A 654 -18.43 -17.13 26.76
CA PHE A 654 -19.40 -18.23 26.71
C PHE A 654 -18.87 -19.52 27.36
N GLY A 655 -19.56 -19.99 28.41
CA GLY A 655 -19.14 -21.13 29.21
C GLY A 655 -18.12 -20.82 30.31
N HIS A 656 -17.72 -19.57 30.47
CA HIS A 656 -16.87 -19.03 31.51
C HIS A 656 -17.50 -17.76 32.12
N GLU A 657 -18.83 -17.79 32.29
CA GLU A 657 -19.64 -16.66 32.75
C GLU A 657 -19.15 -16.11 34.11
N ASP A 658 -18.85 -17.00 35.05
CA ASP A 658 -18.43 -16.66 36.42
C ASP A 658 -17.17 -15.78 36.45
N ASP A 659 -16.23 -16.01 35.52
CA ASP A 659 -14.96 -15.26 35.43
C ASP A 659 -15.16 -13.84 34.87
N SER A 660 -16.30 -13.59 34.21
CA SER A 660 -16.60 -12.34 33.52
C SER A 660 -17.52 -11.39 34.30
N GLY A 661 -17.87 -11.74 35.54
CA GLY A 661 -18.71 -10.92 36.41
C GLY A 661 -20.18 -10.87 35.99
N VAL A 662 -20.63 -11.78 35.12
CA VAL A 662 -22.04 -11.93 34.77
C VAL A 662 -22.77 -12.59 35.94
N PRO A 663 -23.85 -12.00 36.49
CA PRO A 663 -24.56 -12.60 37.62
C PRO A 663 -25.10 -14.00 37.29
N THR A 664 -24.90 -14.95 38.20
CA THR A 664 -25.39 -16.33 38.07
C THR A 664 -26.90 -16.35 37.82
N GLY A 665 -27.35 -17.15 36.84
CA GLY A 665 -28.76 -17.21 36.40
C GLY A 665 -29.13 -16.21 35.30
N THR A 666 -28.19 -15.36 34.86
CA THR A 666 -28.41 -14.50 33.68
C THR A 666 -28.35 -15.33 32.40
N THR A 667 -29.44 -15.34 31.63
CA THR A 667 -29.55 -16.12 30.39
C THR A 667 -29.34 -15.27 29.13
N PHE A 668 -29.73 -14.00 29.16
CA PHE A 668 -29.62 -13.07 28.04
C PHE A 668 -29.17 -11.69 28.52
N LEU A 669 -28.26 -11.08 27.76
CA LEU A 669 -27.78 -9.70 27.91
C LEU A 669 -28.07 -8.93 26.62
N HIS A 670 -28.21 -7.61 26.66
CA HIS A 670 -28.36 -6.85 25.43
C HIS A 670 -27.08 -6.92 24.58
N ASN A 671 -27.22 -7.15 23.27
CA ASN A 671 -26.07 -7.24 22.37
C ASN A 671 -25.60 -5.83 21.97
N ILE A 672 -24.62 -5.32 22.74
CA ILE A 672 -24.03 -4.00 22.50
C ILE A 672 -23.24 -3.93 21.18
N THR A 673 -22.68 -5.05 20.73
CA THR A 673 -21.90 -5.13 19.50
C THR A 673 -22.80 -4.93 18.28
N ARG A 674 -23.94 -5.63 18.25
CA ARG A 674 -24.92 -5.53 17.16
C ARG A 674 -25.84 -4.33 17.29
N GLY A 675 -25.97 -3.74 18.49
CA GLY A 675 -26.86 -2.62 18.77
C GLY A 675 -28.36 -2.97 18.72
N CYS A 676 -28.68 -4.25 18.55
CA CYS A 676 -30.01 -4.85 18.58
C CYS A 676 -29.89 -6.29 19.09
N SER A 677 -31.01 -6.94 19.41
CA SER A 677 -31.02 -8.32 19.92
C SER A 677 -30.20 -8.52 21.23
N TYR A 678 -29.74 -9.76 21.46
CA TYR A 678 -29.21 -10.26 22.72
C TYR A 678 -27.95 -11.10 22.54
N ASN A 679 -27.08 -11.04 23.54
CA ASN A 679 -26.04 -12.03 23.76
C ASN A 679 -26.60 -13.12 24.68
N TYR A 680 -26.56 -14.39 24.26
CA TYR A 680 -27.06 -15.53 25.05
C TYR A 680 -25.90 -16.26 25.76
N THR A 681 -26.17 -16.73 26.98
CA THR A 681 -25.16 -17.42 27.82
C THR A 681 -25.14 -18.94 27.58
N TYR A 682 -24.10 -19.61 28.07
CA TYR A 682 -24.01 -21.08 28.03
C TYR A 682 -25.16 -21.75 28.77
N GLU A 683 -25.63 -21.13 29.85
CA GLU A 683 -26.80 -21.59 30.59
C GLU A 683 -28.06 -21.53 29.73
N ALA A 684 -28.30 -20.42 29.02
CA ALA A 684 -29.43 -20.29 28.11
C ALA A 684 -29.40 -21.36 27.00
N ALA A 685 -28.23 -21.60 26.41
CA ALA A 685 -28.05 -22.64 25.41
C ALA A 685 -28.33 -24.04 25.96
N CYS A 686 -27.81 -24.39 27.14
CA CYS A 686 -28.06 -25.70 27.75
C CYS A 686 -29.54 -25.89 28.09
N GLN A 687 -30.21 -24.88 28.67
CA GLN A 687 -31.63 -24.93 28.98
C GLN A 687 -32.49 -25.14 27.72
N PHE A 688 -32.18 -24.44 26.63
CA PHE A 688 -32.88 -24.59 25.37
C PHE A 688 -32.68 -25.99 24.75
N LEU A 689 -31.43 -26.48 24.73
CA LEU A 689 -31.08 -27.79 24.18
C LEU A 689 -31.75 -28.93 24.95
N GLU A 690 -31.75 -28.88 26.28
CA GLU A 690 -32.39 -29.90 27.13
C GLU A 690 -33.90 -29.88 26.95
N ARG A 691 -34.52 -28.70 26.99
CA ARG A 691 -35.98 -28.53 26.84
C ARG A 691 -36.49 -29.05 25.50
N ASN A 692 -35.73 -28.86 24.43
CA ASN A 692 -36.12 -29.25 23.06
C ASN A 692 -35.51 -30.59 22.61
N GLY A 693 -34.79 -31.30 23.49
CA GLY A 693 -34.19 -32.60 23.17
C GLY A 693 -33.04 -32.56 22.15
N LEU A 694 -32.46 -31.39 21.88
CA LEU A 694 -31.45 -31.16 20.84
C LEU A 694 -30.03 -31.49 21.29
N LEU A 695 -29.13 -31.76 20.34
CA LEU A 695 -27.73 -32.12 20.61
C LEU A 695 -26.81 -30.90 20.78
N GLY A 696 -26.99 -29.89 19.92
CA GLY A 696 -26.23 -28.65 19.88
C GLY A 696 -26.87 -27.66 18.90
N ILE A 697 -26.38 -26.43 18.91
CA ILE A 697 -26.77 -25.33 18.03
C ILE A 697 -25.68 -25.13 16.99
N ILE A 698 -26.01 -25.01 15.70
CA ILE A 698 -25.04 -24.69 14.65
C ILE A 698 -25.41 -23.35 14.04
N ARG A 699 -24.45 -22.41 13.96
CA ARG A 699 -24.73 -21.03 13.58
C ARG A 699 -23.63 -20.34 12.75
N GLY A 700 -23.96 -19.21 12.12
CA GLY A 700 -23.09 -18.39 11.25
C GLY A 700 -22.65 -17.06 11.88
N HIS A 701 -22.78 -15.95 11.15
CA HIS A 701 -22.81 -14.52 11.55
C HIS A 701 -21.54 -13.89 12.15
N GLU A 702 -20.69 -14.67 12.83
CA GLU A 702 -19.46 -14.17 13.44
C GLU A 702 -18.25 -14.74 12.73
N ALA A 703 -17.43 -13.86 12.14
CA ALA A 703 -16.15 -14.23 11.55
C ALA A 703 -15.26 -15.00 12.55
N GLN A 704 -14.61 -16.06 12.08
CA GLN A 704 -13.71 -16.91 12.87
C GLN A 704 -12.38 -17.04 12.15
N ASP A 705 -11.26 -16.88 12.86
CA ASP A 705 -9.91 -16.99 12.27
C ASP A 705 -9.68 -18.38 11.63
N ALA A 706 -10.10 -19.45 12.32
CA ALA A 706 -10.06 -20.81 11.79
C ALA A 706 -11.24 -21.16 10.87
N GLY A 707 -12.18 -20.24 10.63
CA GLY A 707 -13.43 -20.51 9.91
C GLY A 707 -14.47 -21.28 10.73
N TYR A 708 -14.16 -21.67 11.97
CA TYR A 708 -15.12 -22.26 12.90
C TYR A 708 -14.69 -22.07 14.35
N THR A 709 -15.65 -22.19 15.27
CA THR A 709 -15.42 -22.32 16.71
C THR A 709 -16.37 -23.35 17.31
N MET A 710 -15.83 -24.27 18.11
CA MET A 710 -16.62 -25.20 18.93
C MET A 710 -16.67 -24.69 20.37
N HIS A 711 -17.86 -24.34 20.84
CA HIS A 711 -18.05 -23.82 22.18
C HIS A 711 -18.09 -24.94 23.23
N ARG A 712 -18.19 -24.55 24.51
CA ARG A 712 -18.20 -25.45 25.67
C ARG A 712 -19.20 -26.61 25.48
N LYS A 713 -18.78 -27.82 25.86
CA LYS A 713 -19.60 -29.04 25.73
C LYS A 713 -20.70 -29.09 26.78
N THR A 714 -21.90 -29.50 26.38
CA THR A 714 -23.05 -29.72 27.27
C THR A 714 -22.71 -30.69 28.41
N PRO A 715 -23.28 -30.52 29.62
CA PRO A 715 -22.93 -31.36 30.76
C PRO A 715 -23.37 -32.81 30.57
N THR A 716 -24.54 -33.00 29.96
CA THR A 716 -25.24 -34.28 29.78
C THR A 716 -24.75 -35.06 28.56
N LYS A 717 -24.82 -34.47 27.36
CA LYS A 717 -24.50 -35.16 26.09
C LYS A 717 -23.02 -35.09 25.70
N LYS A 718 -22.19 -34.32 26.43
CA LYS A 718 -20.74 -34.12 26.17
C LYS A 718 -20.43 -33.69 24.73
N PHE A 719 -21.38 -33.02 24.09
CA PHE A 719 -21.29 -32.49 22.73
C PHE A 719 -21.22 -30.95 22.78
N PRO A 720 -20.47 -30.27 21.88
CA PRO A 720 -20.42 -28.81 21.84
C PRO A 720 -21.83 -28.19 21.85
N SER A 721 -22.12 -27.31 22.81
CA SER A 721 -23.46 -26.73 22.90
C SER A 721 -23.77 -25.80 21.74
N VAL A 722 -22.77 -25.08 21.24
CA VAL A 722 -22.84 -24.19 20.08
C VAL A 722 -21.63 -24.45 19.17
N ILE A 723 -21.84 -24.41 17.86
CA ILE A 723 -20.79 -24.44 16.84
C ILE A 723 -21.01 -23.24 15.92
N THR A 724 -20.03 -22.36 15.83
CA THR A 724 -20.01 -21.26 14.85
C THR A 724 -19.25 -21.72 13.61
N ILE A 725 -19.83 -21.59 12.42
CA ILE A 725 -19.22 -21.91 11.12
C ILE A 725 -19.20 -20.65 10.27
N PHE A 726 -18.06 -20.33 9.68
CA PHE A 726 -17.86 -19.17 8.83
C PHE A 726 -17.18 -19.59 7.51
N SER A 727 -17.80 -19.25 6.38
CA SER A 727 -17.44 -19.81 5.07
C SER A 727 -16.87 -18.77 4.08
N ALA A 728 -16.53 -17.57 4.56
CA ALA A 728 -15.85 -16.52 3.78
C ALA A 728 -14.36 -16.42 4.19
N PRO A 729 -13.42 -17.01 3.42
CA PRO A 729 -12.00 -16.95 3.74
C PRO A 729 -11.42 -15.58 3.37
N ASN A 730 -10.37 -15.13 4.07
CA ASN A 730 -9.78 -13.80 3.90
C ASN A 730 -10.85 -12.69 3.78
N TYR A 731 -11.81 -12.71 4.70
CA TYR A 731 -12.98 -11.84 4.67
C TYR A 731 -12.57 -10.35 4.49
N LEU A 732 -13.30 -9.64 3.63
CA LEU A 732 -13.02 -8.25 3.22
C LEU A 732 -11.62 -8.00 2.60
N ASP A 733 -10.96 -9.05 2.13
CA ASP A 733 -9.57 -9.04 1.65
C ASP A 733 -8.52 -8.66 2.72
N VAL A 734 -8.90 -8.58 3.99
CA VAL A 734 -8.04 -8.06 5.08
C VAL A 734 -7.99 -8.92 6.34
N TYR A 735 -9.01 -9.76 6.60
CA TYR A 735 -9.06 -10.56 7.84
C TYR A 735 -8.04 -11.69 7.89
N HIS A 736 -7.56 -12.16 6.73
CA HIS A 736 -6.62 -13.28 6.60
C HIS A 736 -7.07 -14.60 7.28
N ASN A 737 -8.35 -14.72 7.62
CA ASN A 737 -8.94 -15.92 8.21
C ASN A 737 -9.07 -17.06 7.19
N ARG A 738 -9.15 -18.29 7.70
CA ARG A 738 -9.64 -19.45 6.93
C ARG A 738 -11.17 -19.46 6.92
N ALA A 739 -11.73 -20.16 5.94
CA ALA A 739 -13.12 -20.57 5.96
C ALA A 739 -13.23 -22.05 6.34
N ALA A 740 -14.40 -22.46 6.80
CA ALA A 740 -14.71 -23.86 7.04
C ALA A 740 -16.14 -24.22 6.61
N ILE A 741 -16.33 -25.52 6.36
CA ILE A 741 -17.64 -26.17 6.25
C ILE A 741 -17.72 -27.35 7.21
N LEU A 742 -18.94 -27.65 7.67
CA LEU A 742 -19.22 -28.78 8.55
C LEU A 742 -19.92 -29.89 7.77
N LYS A 743 -19.28 -31.05 7.67
CA LYS A 743 -19.87 -32.25 7.06
C LYS A 743 -20.40 -33.18 8.15
N TYR A 744 -21.69 -33.46 8.11
CA TYR A 744 -22.36 -34.43 8.98
C TYR A 744 -22.80 -35.64 8.17
N ALA A 745 -22.17 -36.79 8.44
CA ALA A 745 -22.46 -38.05 7.77
C ALA A 745 -22.25 -39.22 8.75
N ASN A 746 -23.14 -40.21 8.73
CA ASN A 746 -23.03 -41.42 9.56
C ASN A 746 -22.84 -41.13 11.07
N LYS A 747 -23.54 -40.11 11.60
CA LYS A 747 -23.41 -39.61 12.98
C LYS A 747 -22.03 -39.03 13.34
N ASN A 748 -21.17 -38.80 12.35
CA ASN A 748 -19.86 -38.17 12.52
C ASN A 748 -19.87 -36.75 11.96
N ILE A 749 -19.22 -35.84 12.68
CA ILE A 749 -18.99 -34.46 12.25
C ILE A 749 -17.54 -34.32 11.83
N THR A 750 -17.33 -33.82 10.62
CA THR A 750 -16.01 -33.49 10.08
C THR A 750 -15.99 -32.03 9.65
N ILE A 751 -15.02 -31.27 10.11
CA ILE A 751 -14.82 -29.90 9.65
C ILE A 751 -13.75 -29.90 8.56
N ARG A 752 -14.03 -29.22 7.45
CA ARG A 752 -13.07 -29.02 6.35
C ARG A 752 -12.81 -27.53 6.21
N GLN A 753 -11.56 -27.13 6.41
CA GLN A 753 -11.11 -25.76 6.24
C GLN A 753 -10.57 -25.54 4.82
N TYR A 754 -10.66 -24.31 4.32
CA TYR A 754 -10.08 -23.89 3.04
C TYR A 754 -9.67 -22.41 3.08
N ASN A 755 -8.75 -22.05 2.19
CA ASN A 755 -8.20 -20.70 2.05
C ASN A 755 -8.90 -19.95 0.90
N ALA A 756 -8.66 -18.63 0.83
CA ALA A 756 -9.22 -17.76 -0.18
C ALA A 756 -8.66 -18.03 -1.58
N SER A 757 -9.49 -17.74 -2.58
CA SER A 757 -9.22 -17.86 -4.01
C SER A 757 -9.08 -16.46 -4.62
N PRO A 758 -8.21 -16.29 -5.63
CA PRO A 758 -8.14 -15.02 -6.36
C PRO A 758 -9.48 -14.67 -7.01
N HIS A 759 -9.83 -13.39 -6.99
CA HIS A 759 -11.01 -12.85 -7.67
C HIS A 759 -10.68 -11.55 -8.42
N PRO A 760 -11.49 -11.15 -9.42
CA PRO A 760 -11.35 -9.87 -10.11
C PRO A 760 -11.49 -8.69 -9.16
N TYR A 761 -10.81 -7.60 -9.52
CA TYR A 761 -10.82 -6.35 -8.75
C TYR A 761 -11.96 -5.44 -9.20
N TRP A 762 -12.72 -4.94 -8.24
CA TRP A 762 -13.71 -3.88 -8.43
C TRP A 762 -13.29 -2.64 -7.64
N LEU A 763 -13.46 -1.45 -8.24
CA LEU A 763 -13.35 -0.20 -7.49
C LEU A 763 -14.48 -0.11 -6.45
N PRO A 764 -14.25 0.56 -5.31
CA PRO A 764 -15.27 0.74 -4.29
C PRO A 764 -16.58 1.27 -4.88
N ASN A 765 -17.70 0.76 -4.38
CA ASN A 765 -19.05 1.14 -4.83
C ASN A 765 -19.30 0.96 -6.34
N PHE A 766 -18.56 0.06 -7.01
CA PHE A 766 -18.68 -0.22 -8.45
C PHE A 766 -18.48 1.04 -9.34
N GLN A 767 -17.65 1.98 -8.89
CA GLN A 767 -17.30 3.15 -9.69
C GLN A 767 -16.54 2.72 -10.96
N ASN A 768 -16.86 3.37 -12.09
CA ASN A 768 -16.07 3.20 -13.30
C ASN A 768 -14.81 4.09 -13.24
N ALA A 769 -13.82 3.75 -14.07
CA ALA A 769 -12.53 4.44 -14.08
C ALA A 769 -12.63 5.94 -14.41
N PHE A 770 -13.64 6.37 -15.19
CA PHE A 770 -13.85 7.78 -15.49
C PHE A 770 -14.39 8.53 -14.28
N THR A 771 -15.47 8.05 -13.66
CA THR A 771 -16.02 8.66 -12.44
C THR A 771 -14.97 8.77 -11.34
N TRP A 772 -14.13 7.75 -11.21
CA TRP A 772 -13.05 7.74 -10.23
C TRP A 772 -11.89 8.71 -10.56
N SER A 773 -11.47 8.80 -11.83
CA SER A 773 -10.31 9.60 -12.22
C SER A 773 -10.62 11.04 -12.65
N LEU A 774 -11.83 11.33 -13.09
CA LEU A 774 -12.19 12.63 -13.65
C LEU A 774 -12.03 13.78 -12.65
N PRO A 775 -12.41 13.65 -11.36
CA PRO A 775 -12.12 14.69 -10.37
C PRO A 775 -10.62 14.97 -10.27
N PHE A 776 -9.79 13.92 -10.21
CA PHE A 776 -8.34 14.06 -10.18
C PHE A 776 -7.78 14.73 -11.43
N VAL A 777 -8.22 14.31 -12.62
CA VAL A 777 -7.79 14.90 -13.90
C VAL A 777 -8.21 16.38 -13.96
N GLY A 778 -9.44 16.71 -13.57
CA GLY A 778 -9.95 18.07 -13.53
C GLY A 778 -9.14 18.96 -12.59
N THR A 779 -8.86 18.50 -11.37
CA THR A 779 -8.01 19.21 -10.42
C THR A 779 -6.60 19.43 -10.99
N LYS A 780 -5.96 18.41 -11.57
CA LYS A 780 -4.59 18.53 -12.07
C LYS A 780 -4.46 19.41 -13.31
N ILE A 781 -5.42 19.35 -14.24
CA ILE A 781 -5.47 20.28 -15.37
C ILE A 781 -5.66 21.71 -14.86
N THR A 782 -6.53 21.91 -13.88
CA THR A 782 -6.79 23.25 -13.35
C THR A 782 -5.59 23.81 -12.58
N GLU A 783 -4.93 22.99 -11.76
CA GLU A 783 -3.66 23.33 -11.10
C GLU A 783 -2.58 23.69 -12.13
N MET A 784 -2.47 22.93 -13.22
CA MET A 784 -1.54 23.23 -14.31
C MET A 784 -1.88 24.55 -15.00
N LEU A 785 -3.15 24.80 -15.31
CA LEU A 785 -3.58 26.06 -15.93
C LEU A 785 -3.36 27.26 -15.00
N LEU A 786 -3.60 27.10 -13.69
CA LEU A 786 -3.25 28.13 -12.70
C LEU A 786 -1.76 28.38 -12.66
N ALA A 787 -0.94 27.34 -12.64
CA ALA A 787 0.51 27.48 -12.66
C ALA A 787 1.03 28.16 -13.93
N ILE A 788 0.40 27.91 -15.09
CA ILE A 788 0.71 28.59 -16.35
C ILE A 788 0.26 30.05 -16.31
N LEU A 789 -0.91 30.35 -15.75
CA LEU A 789 -1.45 31.70 -15.67
C LEU A 789 -0.79 32.55 -14.57
N SER A 790 -0.24 31.92 -13.53
CA SER A 790 0.55 32.56 -12.46
C SER A 790 1.99 32.88 -12.87
N ILE A 791 2.35 32.68 -14.14
CA ILE A 791 3.62 33.16 -14.71
C ILE A 791 3.59 34.69 -14.91
N CYS A 792 2.40 35.31 -14.93
CA CYS A 792 2.28 36.76 -14.72
C CYS A 792 2.53 37.05 -13.23
N SER A 793 3.52 37.90 -12.93
CA SER A 793 3.92 38.23 -11.57
C SER A 793 2.80 38.92 -10.78
N GLU A 794 2.78 38.74 -9.46
CA GLU A 794 1.95 39.55 -8.54
C GLU A 794 2.17 41.05 -8.79
N GLU A 795 3.40 41.43 -9.18
CA GLU A 795 3.79 42.79 -9.55
C GLU A 795 3.01 43.34 -10.76
N GLU A 796 2.75 42.55 -11.83
CA GLU A 796 1.96 43.00 -12.99
C GLU A 796 0.46 43.13 -12.71
N LEU A 797 -0.04 42.45 -11.67
CA LEU A 797 -1.44 42.44 -11.23
C LEU A 797 -1.73 43.49 -10.14
N GLU A 798 -0.74 43.89 -9.35
CA GLU A 798 -0.83 44.93 -8.32
C GLU A 798 -0.53 46.34 -8.86
N GLU A 799 0.29 46.47 -9.92
CA GLU A 799 0.54 47.75 -10.60
C GLU A 799 -0.73 48.41 -11.17
N SER A 800 -1.83 47.67 -11.38
CA SER A 800 -3.06 48.24 -11.94
C SER A 800 -3.90 49.07 -10.96
N ASP A 801 -3.71 48.91 -9.64
CA ASP A 801 -4.59 49.57 -8.66
C ASP A 801 -3.99 50.89 -8.12
N SER A 802 -2.76 51.25 -8.54
CA SER A 802 -2.04 52.43 -8.03
C SER A 802 -1.53 53.42 -9.08
N GLU A 803 -1.70 53.14 -10.38
CA GLU A 803 -1.21 54.00 -11.47
C GLU A 803 -2.28 54.87 -12.17
N GLU A 804 -3.31 55.33 -11.46
CA GLU A 804 -4.12 56.45 -11.94
C GLU A 804 -3.56 57.83 -11.58
N GLU A 805 -2.45 57.95 -10.82
CA GLU A 805 -1.99 59.27 -10.33
C GLU A 805 -0.52 59.67 -10.51
N LYS A 806 0.35 58.91 -11.19
CA LYS A 806 1.74 59.38 -11.45
C LYS A 806 2.24 59.09 -12.85
N ALA A 807 1.69 59.84 -13.80
CA ALA A 807 2.43 60.18 -15.02
C ALA A 807 3.56 61.13 -14.64
N ASP A 808 4.76 60.59 -14.42
CA ASP A 808 6.04 61.16 -14.89
C ASP A 808 7.19 60.35 -14.28
N VAL A 809 8.13 59.95 -15.14
CA VAL A 809 9.44 59.32 -14.86
C VAL A 809 9.44 57.78 -14.71
N ASP A 810 9.11 57.02 -15.77
CA ASP A 810 9.96 55.91 -16.30
C ASP A 810 9.43 55.24 -17.61
N GLY A 811 8.89 56.02 -18.55
CA GLY A 811 8.17 55.51 -19.73
C GLY A 811 8.97 54.75 -20.81
N ASP A 812 10.28 54.52 -20.63
CA ASP A 812 11.15 53.95 -21.68
C ASP A 812 11.35 52.43 -21.60
N VAL A 813 11.00 51.78 -20.48
CA VAL A 813 11.23 50.34 -20.29
C VAL A 813 10.01 49.50 -20.71
N GLU A 814 8.79 49.92 -20.37
CA GLU A 814 7.55 49.20 -20.73
C GLU A 814 7.25 49.19 -22.24
N MET A 815 7.56 50.28 -22.96
CA MET A 815 7.26 50.38 -24.40
C MET A 815 8.15 49.48 -25.28
N ARG A 816 9.26 48.94 -24.73
CA ARG A 816 10.14 47.99 -25.42
C ARG A 816 9.56 46.58 -25.47
N ASN A 817 8.82 46.16 -24.43
CA ASN A 817 8.21 44.83 -24.39
C ASN A 817 6.90 44.75 -25.19
N ALA A 818 6.13 45.84 -25.26
CA ALA A 818 4.88 45.91 -26.03
C ALA A 818 5.06 45.82 -27.56
N ARG A 819 6.17 46.34 -28.10
CA ARG A 819 6.49 46.29 -29.54
C ARG A 819 6.78 44.88 -30.06
N THR A 820 7.26 43.98 -29.21
CA THR A 820 7.57 42.58 -29.57
C THR A 820 6.29 41.74 -29.76
N LEU A 821 5.16 42.19 -29.20
CA LEU A 821 3.84 41.54 -29.27
C LEU A 821 2.86 42.20 -30.25
N GLY A 822 3.28 43.22 -31.00
CA GLY A 822 2.47 43.88 -32.03
C GLY A 822 1.33 44.76 -31.51
N LEU A 823 1.36 45.17 -30.24
CA LEU A 823 0.35 46.02 -29.62
C LEU A 823 0.76 47.49 -29.73
N SER A 824 -0.16 48.36 -30.14
CA SER A 824 0.16 49.71 -30.62
C SER A 824 -0.35 50.84 -29.73
N THR A 825 -1.27 50.57 -28.79
CA THR A 825 -1.85 51.60 -27.92
C THR A 825 -1.90 51.18 -26.44
N PRO A 826 -1.77 52.14 -25.49
CA PRO A 826 -1.88 51.86 -24.05
C PRO A 826 -3.22 51.23 -23.63
N ALA A 827 -4.31 51.55 -24.32
CA ALA A 827 -5.63 50.98 -24.07
C ALA A 827 -5.73 49.47 -24.41
N GLU A 828 -5.02 49.01 -25.44
CA GLU A 828 -4.98 47.59 -25.83
C GLU A 828 -4.23 46.73 -24.80
N VAL A 829 -3.21 47.31 -24.16
CA VAL A 829 -2.44 46.65 -23.09
C VAL A 829 -3.29 46.50 -21.82
N ALA A 830 -4.03 47.55 -21.44
CA ALA A 830 -4.94 47.51 -20.29
C ALA A 830 -6.08 46.49 -20.48
N GLN A 831 -6.69 46.42 -21.67
CA GLN A 831 -7.74 45.44 -21.98
C GLN A 831 -7.20 44.00 -21.92
N ARG A 832 -5.99 43.75 -22.44
CA ARG A 832 -5.34 42.44 -22.40
C ARG A 832 -5.06 42.00 -20.96
N ARG A 833 -4.60 42.90 -20.08
CA ARG A 833 -4.40 42.63 -18.64
C ARG A 833 -5.72 42.27 -17.95
N GLN A 834 -6.81 42.98 -18.25
CA GLN A 834 -8.14 42.68 -17.71
C GLN A 834 -8.71 41.32 -18.18
N ASP A 835 -8.46 40.95 -19.43
CA ASP A 835 -8.84 39.63 -19.97
C ASP A 835 -8.06 38.48 -19.30
N ILE A 836 -6.78 38.70 -18.99
CA ILE A 836 -5.94 37.73 -18.27
C ILE A 836 -6.43 37.58 -16.82
N LYS A 837 -6.74 38.69 -16.13
CA LYS A 837 -7.31 38.69 -14.77
C LYS A 837 -8.64 37.93 -14.72
N SER A 838 -9.53 38.16 -15.68
CA SER A 838 -10.80 37.43 -15.81
C SER A 838 -10.61 35.91 -16.01
N LYS A 839 -9.60 35.52 -16.81
CA LYS A 839 -9.26 34.10 -17.04
C LYS A 839 -8.68 33.44 -15.80
N ILE A 840 -7.81 34.13 -15.05
CA ILE A 840 -7.27 33.64 -13.77
C ILE A 840 -8.41 33.37 -12.78
N ILE A 841 -9.35 34.30 -12.64
CA ILE A 841 -10.50 34.17 -11.74
C ILE A 841 -11.40 32.99 -12.16
N ALA A 842 -11.65 32.81 -13.46
CA ALA A 842 -12.44 31.69 -13.97
C ALA A 842 -11.78 30.33 -13.69
N VAL A 843 -10.47 30.20 -13.92
CA VAL A 843 -9.72 28.97 -13.63
C VAL A 843 -9.67 28.69 -12.12
N GLY A 844 -9.51 29.72 -11.28
CA GLY A 844 -9.58 29.59 -9.82
C GLY A 844 -10.95 29.14 -9.31
N ARG A 845 -12.05 29.53 -9.99
CA ARG A 845 -13.40 29.03 -9.68
C ARG A 845 -13.57 27.57 -10.07
N MET A 846 -13.08 27.16 -11.25
CA MET A 846 -13.07 25.75 -11.66
C MET A 846 -12.26 24.86 -10.71
N GLN A 847 -11.16 25.37 -10.16
CA GLN A 847 -10.33 24.63 -9.21
C GLN A 847 -11.14 24.24 -7.98
N ARG A 848 -11.92 25.18 -7.43
CA ARG A 848 -12.79 24.92 -6.27
C ARG A 848 -13.87 23.90 -6.58
N VAL A 849 -14.47 23.95 -7.79
CA VAL A 849 -15.48 22.97 -8.20
C VAL A 849 -14.88 21.57 -8.30
N PHE A 850 -13.73 21.41 -8.95
CA PHE A 850 -13.08 20.10 -9.04
C PHE A 850 -12.52 19.61 -7.71
N GLN A 851 -12.09 20.52 -6.83
CA GLN A 851 -11.69 20.17 -5.47
C GLN A 851 -12.87 19.67 -4.65
N LEU A 852 -14.04 20.33 -4.71
CA LEU A 852 -15.26 19.86 -4.05
C LEU A 852 -15.75 18.52 -4.62
N LEU A 853 -15.71 18.34 -5.95
CA LEU A 853 -16.07 17.06 -6.58
C LEU A 853 -15.11 15.93 -6.19
N ARG A 854 -13.83 16.26 -5.99
CA ARG A 854 -12.82 15.32 -5.50
C ARG A 854 -13.07 14.97 -4.04
N GLU A 855 -13.32 15.95 -3.19
CA GLU A 855 -13.70 15.76 -1.78
C GLU A 855 -14.98 14.92 -1.68
N GLU A 856 -16.02 15.16 -2.49
CA GLU A 856 -17.22 14.31 -2.52
C GLU A 856 -16.93 12.89 -3.02
N ALA A 857 -16.07 12.70 -4.02
CA ALA A 857 -15.69 11.38 -4.52
C ALA A 857 -14.84 10.59 -3.50
N GLU A 858 -13.98 11.28 -2.77
CA GLU A 858 -13.16 10.76 -1.68
C GLU A 858 -14.04 10.44 -0.46
N SER A 859 -14.89 11.37 -0.02
CA SER A 859 -15.85 11.18 1.08
C SER A 859 -16.91 10.11 0.78
N ALA A 860 -17.36 9.94 -0.47
CA ALA A 860 -18.25 8.83 -0.86
C ALA A 860 -17.56 7.46 -0.78
N SER A 861 -16.22 7.44 -0.80
CA SER A 861 -15.40 6.25 -0.55
C SER A 861 -15.12 6.07 0.95
N GLU A 862 -15.06 7.15 1.73
CA GLU A 862 -14.82 7.17 3.19
C GLU A 862 -16.10 6.99 4.03
N LEU A 863 -17.29 7.27 3.50
CA LEU A 863 -18.59 7.08 4.19
C LEU A 863 -18.93 5.60 4.44
N VAL A 864 -18.04 4.68 4.06
CA VAL A 864 -18.06 3.26 4.49
C VAL A 864 -17.24 3.06 5.78
N ASP A 865 -16.36 3.99 6.14
CA ASP A 865 -15.36 3.86 7.22
C ASP A 865 -15.46 4.96 8.32
N ALA A 866 -16.27 6.02 8.14
CA ALA A 866 -16.29 7.18 9.04
C ALA A 866 -17.53 7.29 9.96
N GLU A 867 -17.69 6.35 10.89
CA GLU A 867 -18.16 6.67 12.27
C GLU A 867 -17.13 6.21 13.32
N ALA A 868 -15.84 6.12 12.94
CA ALA A 868 -14.73 6.03 13.88
C ALA A 868 -14.36 7.44 14.38
N GLY A 869 -14.45 7.67 15.68
CA GLY A 869 -14.22 8.97 16.31
C GLY A 869 -12.83 9.57 16.06
N GLU A 870 -12.84 10.90 15.91
CA GLU A 870 -11.76 11.89 15.97
C GLU A 870 -10.39 11.51 15.35
N ALA A 871 -10.28 11.66 14.03
CA ALA A 871 -9.03 12.00 13.37
C ALA A 871 -9.13 13.41 12.76
N SER A 872 -8.12 14.25 13.02
CA SER A 872 -8.07 15.66 12.59
C SER A 872 -8.07 15.83 11.07
N PRO A 873 -8.71 16.89 10.53
CA PRO A 873 -8.73 17.14 9.09
C PRO A 873 -7.41 17.81 8.66
N GLY A 874 -6.63 17.13 7.83
CA GLY A 874 -5.40 17.69 7.29
C GLY A 874 -4.80 16.88 6.14
N LEU A 875 -4.81 17.49 4.96
CA LEU A 875 -4.25 17.07 3.66
C LEU A 875 -5.10 16.10 2.82
N GLY A 876 -5.40 16.53 1.59
CA GLY A 876 -6.18 15.80 0.57
C GLY A 876 -5.49 14.54 0.04
N VAL A 877 -5.65 13.44 0.79
CA VAL A 877 -5.23 12.09 0.43
C VAL A 877 -6.31 11.46 -0.46
N SER A 878 -5.93 10.89 -1.60
CA SER A 878 -6.88 10.17 -2.48
C SER A 878 -7.53 8.99 -1.76
N ALA A 879 -8.77 8.62 -2.12
CA ALA A 879 -9.49 7.47 -1.57
C ALA A 879 -8.69 6.15 -1.55
N LEU A 880 -7.84 5.92 -2.56
CA LEU A 880 -6.92 4.77 -2.58
C LEU A 880 -5.81 4.86 -1.52
N GLY A 881 -5.38 6.07 -1.17
CA GLY A 881 -4.42 6.34 -0.11
C GLY A 881 -4.98 6.11 1.28
N VAL A 882 -6.24 6.49 1.51
CA VAL A 882 -6.97 6.23 2.77
C VAL A 882 -7.22 4.73 2.96
N GLN A 883 -7.74 4.04 1.92
CA GLN A 883 -7.86 2.57 1.96
C GLN A 883 -6.52 1.87 2.16
N ARG A 884 -5.42 2.41 1.63
CA ARG A 884 -4.08 1.87 1.82
C ARG A 884 -3.54 2.14 3.23
N GLN A 885 -3.83 3.29 3.83
CA GLN A 885 -3.45 3.62 5.21
C GLN A 885 -4.21 2.76 6.23
N VAL A 886 -5.50 2.51 6.02
CA VAL A 886 -6.29 1.59 6.87
C VAL A 886 -5.78 0.16 6.72
N ARG A 887 -5.54 -0.31 5.47
CA ARG A 887 -4.93 -1.62 5.21
C ARG A 887 -3.49 -1.75 5.74
N GLN A 888 -2.75 -0.66 5.90
CA GLN A 888 -1.39 -0.67 6.46
C GLN A 888 -1.36 -0.86 7.98
N ASN A 889 -2.47 -0.59 8.68
CA ASN A 889 -2.59 -0.71 10.14
C ASN A 889 -3.26 -2.02 10.61
N ILE A 890 -3.74 -2.85 9.68
CA ILE A 890 -4.37 -4.14 9.97
C ILE A 890 -3.32 -5.23 9.76
N HIS A 891 -2.79 -5.80 10.84
CA HIS A 891 -1.73 -6.82 10.77
C HIS A 891 -2.20 -8.26 11.05
N ASN A 892 -3.35 -8.43 11.70
CA ASN A 892 -3.90 -9.73 12.08
C ASN A 892 -5.44 -9.70 12.15
N PHE A 893 -6.04 -10.89 12.34
CA PHE A 893 -7.49 -11.09 12.43
C PHE A 893 -8.17 -10.16 13.45
N GLU A 894 -7.58 -9.98 14.63
CA GLU A 894 -8.19 -9.16 15.69
C GLU A 894 -8.12 -7.66 15.39
N ASP A 895 -7.11 -7.21 14.64
CA ASP A 895 -7.04 -5.82 14.17
C ASP A 895 -8.10 -5.56 13.09
N ALA A 896 -8.29 -6.50 12.16
CA ALA A 896 -9.35 -6.45 11.14
C ALA A 896 -10.73 -6.42 11.79
N ARG A 897 -10.99 -7.34 12.72
CA ARG A 897 -12.25 -7.41 13.48
C ARG A 897 -12.55 -6.13 14.24
N ARG A 898 -11.54 -5.53 14.88
CA ARG A 898 -11.69 -4.24 15.58
C ARG A 898 -11.99 -3.09 14.64
N SER A 899 -11.35 -3.05 13.46
CA SER A 899 -11.62 -2.00 12.46
C SER A 899 -13.02 -2.08 11.87
N ASP A 900 -13.59 -3.28 11.80
CA ASP A 900 -14.87 -3.54 11.15
C ASP A 900 -16.07 -3.60 12.11
N ILE A 901 -15.83 -3.47 13.43
CA ILE A 901 -16.85 -3.70 14.46
C ILE A 901 -18.10 -2.81 14.33
N LEU A 902 -17.97 -1.62 13.74
CA LEU A 902 -19.10 -0.73 13.47
C LEU A 902 -20.00 -1.24 12.35
N ASN A 903 -19.42 -1.89 11.35
CA ASN A 903 -20.15 -2.49 10.23
C ASN A 903 -20.86 -3.80 10.63
N GLU A 904 -20.43 -4.42 11.72
CA GLU A 904 -21.10 -5.58 12.32
C GLU A 904 -22.38 -5.17 13.09
N ARG A 905 -22.63 -3.87 13.26
CA ARG A 905 -23.79 -3.30 13.96
C ARG A 905 -24.98 -3.08 13.01
N LEU A 906 -26.20 -3.17 13.53
CA LEU A 906 -27.40 -2.70 12.83
C LEU A 906 -27.30 -1.19 12.55
N PRO A 907 -27.35 -0.74 11.28
CA PRO A 907 -27.25 0.69 10.94
C PRO A 907 -28.44 1.49 11.49
N SER A 908 -28.17 2.72 11.95
CA SER A 908 -29.23 3.66 12.35
C SER A 908 -29.89 4.30 11.12
N LEU A 909 -31.22 4.46 11.14
CA LEU A 909 -31.90 5.20 10.08
C LEU A 909 -31.65 6.71 10.27
N PRO A 910 -31.28 7.47 9.23
CA PRO A 910 -31.30 8.92 9.31
C PRO A 910 -32.71 9.38 9.67
N PRO A 911 -32.88 10.38 10.55
CA PRO A 911 -34.19 10.81 10.99
C PRO A 911 -35.02 11.25 9.79
N SER A 912 -36.15 10.58 9.56
CA SER A 912 -37.18 11.09 8.66
C SER A 912 -37.60 12.48 9.15
N PRO A 913 -37.80 13.47 8.25
CA PRO A 913 -38.41 14.73 8.65
C PRO A 913 -39.74 14.42 9.36
N SER A 914 -39.87 14.95 10.57
CA SER A 914 -40.97 14.67 11.50
C SER A 914 -42.35 14.66 10.82
N PRO A 915 -43.24 13.72 11.18
CA PRO A 915 -44.61 13.72 10.66
C PRO A 915 -45.33 14.97 11.16
N SER A 916 -45.74 15.84 10.23
CA SER A 916 -46.79 16.82 10.52
C SER A 916 -48.06 16.08 10.97
N PRO A 917 -48.78 16.56 11.99
CA PRO A 917 -49.89 15.83 12.59
C PRO A 917 -51.04 15.57 11.60
N SER A 918 -51.62 14.38 11.72
CA SER A 918 -52.61 13.74 10.85
C SER A 918 -54.02 14.41 10.88
N PRO A 919 -55.03 13.89 10.15
CA PRO A 919 -55.73 14.59 9.09
C PRO A 919 -57.14 15.10 9.48
N ILE A 920 -57.59 16.17 8.83
CA ILE A 920 -59.01 16.56 8.82
C ILE A 920 -59.60 16.09 7.47
N SER A 921 -60.62 15.23 7.52
CA SER A 921 -61.40 14.72 6.37
C SER A 921 -62.43 15.76 5.85
N PRO A 922 -63.24 15.50 4.79
CA PRO A 922 -63.10 16.08 3.44
C PRO A 922 -64.31 16.95 3.02
N ILE A 923 -64.39 17.33 1.72
CA ILE A 923 -65.56 17.78 0.89
C ILE A 923 -65.57 19.31 0.55
N PRO A 924 -65.98 19.79 -0.66
CA PRO A 924 -65.83 19.32 -2.05
C PRO A 924 -65.35 20.43 -3.05
N VAL A 925 -65.05 20.02 -4.29
CA VAL A 925 -64.90 20.84 -5.51
C VAL A 925 -66.16 21.72 -5.79
N PRO A 926 -66.09 22.89 -6.47
CA PRO A 926 -65.96 22.92 -7.94
C PRO A 926 -65.18 24.11 -8.58
N SER A 927 -64.56 23.80 -9.72
CA SER A 927 -64.08 24.66 -10.84
C SER A 927 -65.05 25.82 -11.19
N PRO A 928 -64.70 26.93 -11.93
CA PRO A 928 -64.25 26.79 -13.34
C PRO A 928 -63.56 28.00 -14.10
N LEU A 929 -63.10 27.71 -15.34
CA LEU A 929 -63.10 28.55 -16.59
C LEU A 929 -61.99 29.66 -16.82
N VAL A 930 -60.92 29.44 -17.64
CA VAL A 930 -60.68 29.67 -19.13
C VAL A 930 -59.76 30.91 -19.38
N PRO A 931 -59.02 31.15 -20.52
CA PRO A 931 -58.41 30.31 -21.60
C PRO A 931 -56.89 30.54 -21.87
N SER A 932 -56.23 29.46 -22.35
CA SER A 932 -55.32 29.33 -23.53
C SER A 932 -54.46 30.50 -24.05
N MET A 933 -53.13 30.27 -24.12
CA MET A 933 -52.38 30.18 -25.39
C MET A 933 -51.07 29.37 -25.25
N ARG A 934 -50.83 28.47 -26.20
CA ARG A 934 -49.72 27.48 -26.28
C ARG A 934 -48.41 28.08 -26.79
N ILE A 935 -47.26 27.63 -26.25
CA ILE A 935 -46.01 27.20 -26.96
C ILE A 935 -45.34 26.07 -26.11
N PRO A 936 -44.68 25.04 -26.68
CA PRO A 936 -44.75 23.66 -26.16
C PRO A 936 -43.54 23.18 -25.34
N GLY A 937 -43.80 22.20 -24.46
CA GLY A 937 -42.92 21.05 -24.22
C GLY A 937 -41.88 21.15 -23.10
N ARG A 938 -42.21 20.62 -21.91
CA ARG A 938 -41.26 19.81 -21.11
C ARG A 938 -42.02 18.90 -20.14
N GLY A 939 -41.80 17.60 -20.29
CA GLY A 939 -42.21 16.54 -19.38
C GLY A 939 -41.28 16.42 -18.16
N PRO A 940 -41.49 15.42 -17.30
CA PRO A 940 -41.09 15.45 -15.89
C PRO A 940 -39.60 15.18 -15.69
N SER A 941 -38.99 16.02 -14.83
CA SER A 941 -37.74 15.83 -14.09
C SER A 941 -36.80 14.70 -14.55
N GLU A 942 -35.99 14.98 -15.57
CA GLU A 942 -34.71 14.29 -15.76
C GLU A 942 -33.71 14.82 -14.73
N GLY A 943 -32.99 13.90 -14.09
CA GLY A 943 -31.89 14.22 -13.19
C GLY A 943 -30.85 15.09 -13.88
N LEU A 944 -30.30 16.05 -13.12
CA LEU A 944 -29.22 16.92 -13.55
C LEU A 944 -27.99 16.07 -13.94
N ASN A 945 -27.85 15.79 -15.23
CA ASN A 945 -26.70 15.11 -15.81
C ASN A 945 -25.49 16.07 -15.81
N MET A 946 -24.31 15.55 -15.45
CA MET A 946 -23.00 16.23 -15.48
C MET A 946 -22.76 17.00 -16.79
N GLU A 947 -23.23 16.47 -17.92
CA GLU A 947 -23.11 17.10 -19.23
C GLU A 947 -23.95 18.38 -19.35
N PHE A 948 -25.09 18.45 -18.65
CA PHE A 948 -25.96 19.62 -18.59
C PHE A 948 -25.35 20.73 -17.72
N LEU A 949 -24.75 20.39 -16.57
CA LEU A 949 -24.05 21.38 -15.74
C LEU A 949 -22.81 21.94 -16.45
N ILE A 950 -22.03 21.09 -17.13
CA ILE A 950 -20.85 21.52 -17.88
C ILE A 950 -21.24 22.42 -19.06
N ARG A 951 -22.29 22.07 -19.82
CA ARG A 951 -22.80 22.93 -20.91
C ARG A 951 -23.34 24.26 -20.39
N GLN A 952 -24.12 24.24 -19.32
CA GLN A 952 -24.67 25.47 -18.75
C GLN A 952 -23.57 26.41 -18.23
N THR A 953 -22.53 25.86 -17.60
CA THR A 953 -21.39 26.66 -17.11
C THR A 953 -20.54 27.23 -18.25
N LEU A 954 -20.44 26.50 -19.37
CA LEU A 954 -19.73 26.96 -20.57
C LEU A 954 -20.56 27.96 -21.42
N GLU A 955 -21.90 27.86 -21.42
CA GLU A 955 -22.81 28.77 -22.11
C GLU A 955 -23.01 30.10 -21.36
N ASP A 956 -23.03 30.08 -20.01
CA ASP A 956 -23.15 31.27 -19.16
C ASP A 956 -21.85 32.11 -19.11
N SER A 957 -20.80 31.70 -19.83
CA SER A 957 -19.50 32.38 -19.90
C SER A 957 -19.50 33.67 -20.75
N PHE A 958 -20.63 34.02 -21.41
CA PHE A 958 -20.71 35.16 -22.35
C PHE A 958 -21.72 36.27 -22.00
N ALA A 959 -22.38 36.23 -20.85
CA ALA A 959 -23.26 37.33 -20.40
C ALA A 959 -22.99 37.67 -18.92
N GLY A 960 -22.21 38.72 -18.68
CA GLY A 960 -21.58 39.04 -17.41
C GLY A 960 -22.47 39.48 -16.24
N GLU A 961 -23.80 39.31 -16.28
CA GLU A 961 -24.68 39.86 -15.24
C GLU A 961 -25.43 38.82 -14.36
N ASP A 962 -25.58 37.56 -14.78
CA ASP A 962 -26.38 36.58 -14.01
C ASP A 962 -25.57 35.68 -13.05
N VAL A 963 -24.24 35.69 -13.15
CA VAL A 963 -23.34 34.84 -12.34
C VAL A 963 -23.20 35.34 -10.89
N GLU A 964 -23.31 36.65 -10.65
CA GLU A 964 -23.28 37.22 -9.28
C GLU A 964 -24.46 36.72 -8.43
N ARG A 965 -25.66 36.61 -9.02
CA ARG A 965 -26.87 36.14 -8.33
C ARG A 965 -26.87 34.64 -8.00
N LEU A 966 -26.06 33.83 -8.69
CA LEU A 966 -25.95 32.41 -8.41
C LEU A 966 -24.89 32.14 -7.33
N ALA A 967 -23.78 32.86 -7.36
CA ALA A 967 -22.74 32.81 -6.32
C ALA A 967 -23.28 33.29 -4.96
N ASP A 968 -24.07 34.36 -4.93
CA ASP A 968 -24.70 34.85 -3.69
C ASP A 968 -25.75 33.87 -3.12
N ARG A 969 -26.47 33.14 -3.97
CA ARG A 969 -27.43 32.11 -3.52
C ARG A 969 -26.76 30.86 -2.94
N ILE A 970 -25.56 30.53 -3.40
CA ILE A 970 -24.77 29.41 -2.90
C ILE A 970 -24.04 29.80 -1.59
N ALA A 971 -23.53 31.03 -1.51
CA ALA A 971 -22.85 31.55 -0.32
C ALA A 971 -23.78 31.74 0.89
N PHE A 972 -25.09 32.00 0.69
CA PHE A 972 -26.04 32.24 1.78
C PHE A 972 -26.58 30.99 2.50
N ARG A 973 -26.22 29.77 2.08
CA ARG A 973 -26.68 28.53 2.75
C ARG A 973 -25.77 28.02 3.88
N GLY A 974 -24.61 28.64 4.11
CA GLY A 974 -23.76 28.35 5.27
C GLY A 974 -23.93 29.40 6.37
N GLY A 975 -24.69 29.09 7.41
CA GLY A 975 -24.91 29.98 8.55
C GLY A 975 -23.59 30.41 9.23
N ARG A 976 -23.41 31.72 9.39
CA ARG A 976 -22.31 32.33 10.15
C ARG A 976 -22.57 32.23 11.66
N THR A 977 -21.73 31.50 12.39
CA THR A 977 -21.44 31.74 13.81
C THR A 977 -19.93 31.81 14.00
N ARG A 978 -19.42 33.04 14.21
CA ARG A 978 -18.03 33.29 14.64
C ARG A 978 -17.91 32.97 16.14
N PRO A 979 -16.89 32.23 16.61
CA PRO A 979 -16.55 32.21 18.03
C PRO A 979 -15.93 33.57 18.42
N GLY A 980 -16.46 34.17 19.50
CA GLY A 980 -15.93 35.41 20.07
C GLY A 980 -14.63 35.17 20.84
N GLY A 981 -13.67 36.08 20.67
CA GLY A 981 -12.38 36.02 21.35
C GLY A 981 -12.50 36.11 22.87
N LEU A 982 -11.78 35.24 23.57
CA LEU A 982 -11.60 35.31 25.03
C LEU A 982 -10.92 36.63 25.41
N LYS A 983 -11.62 37.45 26.20
CA LYS A 983 -11.04 38.58 26.92
C LYS A 983 -10.29 38.08 28.16
N ARG A 984 -9.05 38.56 28.33
CA ARG A 984 -8.33 38.55 29.60
C ARG A 984 -9.08 39.38 30.63
N HIS A 985 -9.25 38.85 31.84
CA HIS A 985 -9.51 39.64 33.04
C HIS A 985 -8.37 39.39 34.04
N ASP A 986 -7.84 40.49 34.56
CA ASP A 986 -6.78 40.57 35.56
C ASP A 986 -7.23 40.10 36.96
N THR A 987 -6.27 39.48 37.66
CA THR A 987 -5.93 39.53 39.11
C THR A 987 -7.02 39.32 40.17
N VAL A 988 -6.86 38.31 41.04
CA VAL A 988 -6.12 38.35 42.33
C VAL A 988 -5.54 36.96 42.60
#